data_AF-A0A534JUR7-F1
#
_entry.id   AF-A0A534JUR7-F1
#
_cell.length_a   1.000
_cell.length_b   1.000
_cell.length_c   1.000
_cell.angle_alpha   90.00
_cell.angle_beta   90.00
_cell.angle_gamma   90.00
#
_symmetry.space_group_name_H-M   'P 1'
#
loop_
_entity.id
_entity.type
_entity.pdbx_description
1 polymer ?
#
loop_
_entity_poly.entity_id
_entity_poly.type
_entity_poly.pdbx_seq_one_letter_code
_entity_poly.pdbx_strand_id
1 'polypeptide(L)'
;MGSARPALLALALVLLLFWSVLTPTVGQGATGHLVVSTDYELFGTSDLRGGGHVTWTLTGDKAADLRMKILHMFDEYAMIPRGFTFTSTSPETANNNSRLDATEGVRYTDRLETLLEASGRGTSAQYVEMYPFDLRDKVPNDPATSFDRSTVGLAGTVANTTGQVEIRFLFEANITTTEGTVPLATRALVDALYDGFSYQVIQSPSLTGSGPYPGSWPFLPGNGWHVTTFGGRQAFWAGNDTTLRYDNNIDASSITSADPALAAGLPFDFRFASRAWATFNYTGAVNGPGDYLRIEYAHPPAYTDWTNLSFGGTANLPSTAAGVWSNETVDLTGLLGQQARLRMRFHSDNAGTASGFYVRDFDVHAPAAYTGEVVESDTHYLIGTLSFWGPAVGRGGIQLIRTPGGELLSYGATWDPSNLPSDTIYFRTFDLPENPQILFGVMLVACYAISRLQEGAYQRFRDSHPAEYRPAVYRSKWLHRSGKVAIGILILFYFVPTALWVIGIRAVVSGLIYWVLSVTLVLLIGFVTRASYRQHLEEAPPPVVDEESTVVRKIISPAPSSEASPVVGQCTHCLKEIHESDRTYRCTCGALFHFACASGLMRCPNCRKPIAAGVLSERKRVSLRCESCGELQTVLEGTDPRALTCANCGGRMRHLDVGKRYLIVASNPAIAITWMRDLVKGGKPALIMTHAAPDRLRLEFGVKKAPIVQISDRAPGAIAPNELDPAGLRAILPLAREGKGGAILYDGLDEMIAEGSLADVIRFLRKANDMAFVHGVTVIARVTPGRLAEPDLKRLNAEFDEFLDLSAQL
;
A
#
# COMPACT_ATOMS: atom_id res chain seq x y z
N MET A 1 10.65 30.17 -34.65
CA MET A 1 11.33 29.76 -33.40
C MET A 1 10.27 29.31 -32.39
N GLY A 2 9.95 28.01 -32.37
CA GLY A 2 8.97 27.44 -31.43
C GLY A 2 9.54 27.43 -30.01
N SER A 3 8.86 28.07 -29.06
CA SER A 3 9.39 28.26 -27.71
C SER A 3 9.62 26.92 -27.01
N ALA A 4 10.87 26.59 -26.65
CA ALA A 4 11.23 25.42 -25.84
C ALA A 4 10.75 25.50 -24.37
N ARG A 5 10.21 26.65 -23.96
CA ARG A 5 9.83 26.98 -22.57
C ARG A 5 8.67 26.15 -21.97
N PRO A 6 7.56 25.81 -22.66
CA PRO A 6 6.50 24.98 -22.10
C PRO A 6 6.91 23.49 -22.00
N ALA A 7 7.77 23.02 -22.91
CA ALA A 7 8.33 21.67 -22.82
C ALA A 7 9.32 21.55 -21.64
N LEU A 8 10.13 22.57 -21.39
CA LEU A 8 11.00 22.65 -20.21
C LEU A 8 10.22 22.69 -18.89
N LEU A 9 9.08 23.40 -18.84
CA LEU A 9 8.21 23.44 -17.65
C LEU A 9 7.51 22.09 -17.43
N ALA A 10 7.01 21.44 -18.49
CA ALA A 10 6.43 20.11 -18.38
C ALA A 10 7.48 19.06 -17.98
N LEU A 11 8.69 19.15 -18.55
CA LEU A 11 9.82 18.29 -18.19
C LEU A 11 10.26 18.53 -16.74
N ALA A 12 10.32 19.77 -16.28
CA ALA A 12 10.63 20.10 -14.89
C ALA A 12 9.54 19.59 -13.94
N LEU A 13 8.27 19.69 -14.31
CA LEU A 13 7.16 19.18 -13.48
C LEU A 13 7.16 17.65 -13.43
N VAL A 14 7.45 16.99 -14.55
CA VAL A 14 7.64 15.53 -14.62
C VAL A 14 8.89 15.10 -13.87
N LEU A 15 10.01 15.84 -13.96
CA LEU A 15 11.23 15.58 -13.20
C LEU A 15 11.02 15.82 -11.70
N LEU A 16 10.27 16.84 -11.30
CA LEU A 16 9.92 17.08 -9.90
C LEU A 16 9.03 15.96 -9.36
N LEU A 17 8.03 15.50 -10.13
CA LEU A 17 7.23 14.32 -9.77
C LEU A 17 8.07 13.05 -9.72
N PHE A 18 8.98 12.85 -10.68
CA PHE A 18 9.84 11.66 -10.76
C PHE A 18 10.90 11.60 -9.65
N TRP A 19 11.55 12.73 -9.35
CA TRP A 19 12.54 12.84 -8.28
C TRP A 19 11.90 12.89 -6.90
N SER A 20 10.63 13.28 -6.80
CA SER A 20 9.91 13.23 -5.53
C SER A 20 9.64 11.80 -5.05
N VAL A 21 9.59 10.80 -5.94
CA VAL A 21 9.32 9.38 -5.59
C VAL A 21 10.59 8.61 -5.19
N LEU A 22 11.79 9.19 -5.39
CA LEU A 22 13.04 8.53 -5.06
C LEU A 22 13.50 8.93 -3.66
N THR A 23 13.41 8.00 -2.71
CA THR A 23 14.14 8.12 -1.44
C THR A 23 15.65 8.18 -1.75
N PRO A 24 16.42 9.02 -1.04
CA PRO A 24 17.86 9.06 -1.25
C PRO A 24 18.45 7.68 -0.96
N THR A 25 19.10 7.08 -1.96
CA THR A 25 19.91 5.88 -1.78
C THR A 25 20.99 6.16 -0.74
N VAL A 26 20.92 5.48 0.40
CA VAL A 26 21.94 5.53 1.44
C VAL A 26 23.17 4.78 0.95
N GLY A 27 24.34 5.42 1.07
CA GLY A 27 25.62 4.81 0.73
C GLY A 27 25.94 3.65 1.68
N GLN A 28 26.39 2.52 1.12
CA GLN A 28 26.79 1.36 1.89
C GLN A 28 28.04 1.68 2.74
N GLY A 29 27.87 1.83 4.05
CA GLY A 29 28.99 1.77 5.00
C GLY A 29 29.64 0.38 4.99
N ALA A 30 30.96 0.31 5.20
CA ALA A 30 31.73 -0.93 5.10
C ALA A 30 31.34 -2.03 6.12
N THR A 31 30.60 -1.69 7.17
CA THR A 31 30.22 -2.57 8.29
C THR A 31 28.81 -3.18 8.17
N GLY A 32 28.06 -2.87 7.11
CA GLY A 32 26.65 -3.25 6.98
C GLY A 32 25.69 -2.41 7.84
N HIS A 33 24.39 -2.52 7.55
CA HIS A 33 23.30 -1.75 8.19
C HIS A 33 22.00 -2.55 8.25
N LEU A 34 21.04 -2.06 9.03
CA LEU A 34 19.66 -2.55 9.09
C LEU A 34 18.76 -1.60 8.29
N VAL A 35 17.99 -2.13 7.34
CA VAL A 35 16.89 -1.42 6.70
C VAL A 35 15.58 -1.92 7.30
N VAL A 36 14.74 -1.01 7.79
CA VAL A 36 13.37 -1.30 8.21
C VAL A 36 12.44 -0.58 7.25
N SER A 37 11.68 -1.35 6.47
CA SER A 37 10.70 -0.82 5.54
C SER A 37 9.30 -1.19 6.00
N THR A 38 8.42 -0.21 6.13
CA THR A 38 7.03 -0.44 6.55
C THR A 38 6.07 0.20 5.57
N ASP A 39 5.16 -0.60 5.01
CA ASP A 39 4.09 -0.08 4.17
C ASP A 39 2.75 -0.28 4.87
N TYR A 40 2.08 0.83 5.17
CA TYR A 40 0.76 0.88 5.80
C TYR A 40 -0.31 1.11 4.75
N GLU A 41 -1.29 0.23 4.67
CA GLU A 41 -2.45 0.33 3.79
C GLU A 41 -3.70 0.43 4.64
N LEU A 42 -4.14 1.66 4.93
CA LEU A 42 -5.28 1.91 5.82
C LEU A 42 -6.44 2.57 5.08
N PHE A 43 -7.64 2.07 5.35
CA PHE A 43 -8.86 2.48 4.68
C PHE A 43 -9.96 2.79 5.71
N GLY A 44 -10.73 3.84 5.47
CA GLY A 44 -11.84 4.21 6.35
C GLY A 44 -12.14 5.71 6.30
N THR A 45 -13.22 6.15 6.94
CA THR A 45 -13.56 7.57 7.02
C THR A 45 -12.91 8.23 8.23
N SER A 46 -13.33 7.83 9.44
CA SER A 46 -12.78 8.31 10.72
C SER A 46 -11.96 7.26 11.45
N ASP A 47 -12.34 6.00 11.33
CA ASP A 47 -11.68 4.86 11.97
C ASP A 47 -10.96 4.07 10.88
N LEU A 48 -9.74 4.49 10.59
CA LEU A 48 -8.91 3.78 9.65
C LEU A 48 -8.54 2.41 10.19
N ARG A 49 -8.75 1.40 9.35
CA ARG A 49 -8.29 0.04 9.57
C ARG A 49 -7.66 -0.50 8.31
N GLY A 50 -6.77 -1.44 8.47
CA GLY A 50 -6.20 -2.14 7.35
C GLY A 50 -5.03 -2.97 7.81
N GLY A 51 -3.97 -2.93 7.05
CA GLY A 51 -2.78 -3.71 7.36
C GLY A 51 -1.59 -3.21 6.60
N GLY A 52 -0.63 -4.09 6.42
CA GLY A 52 0.61 -3.71 5.80
C GLY A 52 1.63 -4.82 5.85
N HIS A 53 2.84 -4.46 5.48
CA HIS A 53 3.99 -5.32 5.68
C HIS A 53 5.15 -4.55 6.28
N VAL A 54 5.91 -5.27 7.08
CA VAL A 54 7.19 -4.82 7.61
C VAL A 54 8.26 -5.75 7.09
N THR A 55 9.34 -5.17 6.58
CA THR A 55 10.52 -5.90 6.09
C THR A 55 11.75 -5.39 6.81
N TRP A 56 12.46 -6.30 7.48
CA TRP A 56 13.79 -6.06 8.02
C TRP A 56 14.83 -6.66 7.08
N THR A 57 15.77 -5.84 6.61
CA THR A 57 16.89 -6.30 5.79
C THR A 57 18.20 -5.95 6.49
N LEU A 58 18.95 -6.96 6.92
CA LEU A 58 20.27 -6.78 7.52
C LEU A 58 21.35 -7.16 6.51
N THR A 59 22.41 -6.36 6.46
CA THR A 59 23.55 -6.56 5.55
C THR A 59 24.88 -6.60 6.31
N GLY A 60 25.92 -7.16 5.68
CA GLY A 60 27.29 -7.18 6.23
C GLY A 60 27.37 -7.80 7.63
N ASP A 61 28.12 -7.15 8.53
CA ASP A 61 28.38 -7.64 9.88
C ASP A 61 27.09 -7.70 10.72
N LYS A 62 26.09 -6.87 10.42
CA LYS A 62 24.79 -6.88 11.12
C LYS A 62 23.96 -8.12 10.80
N ALA A 63 24.05 -8.60 9.55
CA ALA A 63 23.45 -9.87 9.16
C ALA A 63 24.14 -11.05 9.86
N ALA A 64 25.47 -11.01 9.96
CA ALA A 64 26.25 -12.03 10.66
C ALA A 64 25.96 -12.05 12.17
N ASP A 65 25.87 -10.88 12.82
CA ASP A 65 25.54 -10.74 14.24
C ASP A 65 24.17 -11.36 14.57
N LEU A 66 23.12 -11.01 13.80
CA LEU A 66 21.79 -11.59 14.03
C LEU A 66 21.79 -13.11 13.84
N ARG A 67 22.45 -13.63 12.79
CA ARG A 67 22.60 -15.08 12.59
C ARG A 67 23.31 -15.75 13.76
N MET A 68 24.39 -15.16 14.24
CA MET A 68 25.15 -15.69 15.37
C MET A 68 24.29 -15.80 16.62
N LYS A 69 23.46 -14.78 16.90
CA LYS A 69 22.52 -14.82 18.03
C LYS A 69 21.44 -15.89 17.83
N ILE A 70 20.86 -15.99 16.63
CA ILE A 70 19.86 -17.05 16.37
C ILE A 70 20.50 -18.43 16.51
N LEU A 71 21.70 -18.65 15.97
CA LEU A 71 22.43 -19.91 16.06
C LEU A 71 22.73 -20.26 17.52
N HIS A 72 23.35 -19.37 18.29
CA HIS A 72 23.63 -19.61 19.70
C HIS A 72 22.36 -19.88 20.53
N MET A 73 21.22 -19.30 20.15
CA MET A 73 19.97 -19.46 20.90
C MET A 73 19.21 -20.73 20.51
N PHE A 74 19.07 -21.03 19.22
CA PHE A 74 18.16 -22.05 18.70
C PHE A 74 18.86 -23.34 18.23
N ASP A 75 20.17 -23.30 17.94
CA ASP A 75 20.98 -24.49 17.57
C ASP A 75 21.75 -25.08 18.78
N GLU A 76 22.31 -24.24 19.67
CA GLU A 76 23.08 -24.74 20.82
C GLU A 76 22.21 -25.19 22.00
N TYR A 77 21.13 -24.46 22.29
CA TYR A 77 20.27 -24.75 23.44
C TYR A 77 19.18 -25.77 23.10
N ALA A 78 19.31 -26.97 23.64
CA ALA A 78 18.20 -27.94 23.66
C ALA A 78 16.97 -27.40 24.42
N MET A 79 17.16 -26.50 25.37
CA MET A 79 16.09 -25.76 26.04
C MET A 79 16.62 -24.37 26.34
N ILE A 80 15.99 -23.33 25.78
CA ILE A 80 16.36 -21.94 26.02
C ILE A 80 16.24 -21.65 27.53
N PRO A 81 17.33 -21.26 28.21
CA PRO A 81 17.37 -21.17 29.66
C PRO A 81 16.45 -20.10 30.24
N ARG A 82 16.08 -20.30 31.51
CA ARG A 82 15.39 -19.27 32.30
C ARG A 82 16.24 -18.00 32.34
N GLY A 83 15.58 -16.87 32.10
CA GLY A 83 16.16 -15.53 32.16
C GLY A 83 16.21 -14.86 30.79
N PHE A 84 16.22 -15.63 29.70
CA PHE A 84 15.97 -15.06 28.38
C PHE A 84 14.48 -14.72 28.19
N THR A 85 14.20 -13.67 27.42
CA THR A 85 12.83 -13.35 26.97
C THR A 85 12.22 -14.54 26.21
N PHE A 86 13.02 -15.23 25.38
CA PHE A 86 12.62 -16.44 24.66
C PHE A 86 12.73 -17.75 25.47
N THR A 87 12.75 -17.68 26.81
CA THR A 87 12.79 -18.88 27.67
C THR A 87 11.78 -19.94 27.23
N SER A 88 12.22 -21.21 27.23
CA SER A 88 11.40 -22.37 26.88
C SER A 88 11.23 -23.30 28.08
N THR A 89 10.12 -24.04 28.15
CA THR A 89 9.80 -24.97 29.25
C THR A 89 9.88 -26.45 28.83
N SER A 90 10.10 -26.71 27.54
CA SER A 90 10.23 -28.05 26.96
C SER A 90 11.42 -28.09 26.03
N PRO A 91 12.11 -29.24 25.90
CA PRO A 91 13.19 -29.37 24.94
C PRO A 91 12.72 -29.04 23.52
N GLU A 92 13.43 -28.14 22.87
CA GLU A 92 13.31 -27.85 21.45
C GLU A 92 14.36 -28.72 20.71
N THR A 93 14.08 -29.14 19.48
CA THR A 93 15.05 -29.96 18.71
C THR A 93 16.23 -29.08 18.30
N ALA A 94 17.20 -28.92 19.18
CA ALA A 94 18.53 -28.42 18.91
C ALA A 94 19.39 -29.58 18.42
N ASN A 95 20.10 -29.39 17.31
CA ASN A 95 20.96 -30.44 16.75
C ASN A 95 22.46 -30.11 16.90
N ASN A 96 22.77 -28.89 17.33
CA ASN A 96 24.10 -28.39 17.64
C ASN A 96 25.08 -28.63 16.48
N ASN A 97 24.60 -28.42 15.25
CA ASN A 97 25.35 -28.68 14.03
C ASN A 97 26.13 -27.43 13.54
N SER A 98 26.06 -26.32 14.30
CA SER A 98 26.66 -25.02 13.96
C SER A 98 26.14 -24.43 12.65
N ARG A 99 24.91 -24.78 12.27
CA ARG A 99 24.24 -24.34 11.05
C ARG A 99 22.76 -24.08 11.36
N LEU A 100 22.33 -22.89 10.95
CA LEU A 100 20.97 -22.44 11.16
C LEU A 100 20.03 -23.14 10.18
N ASP A 101 19.29 -24.14 10.65
CA ASP A 101 18.36 -24.91 9.84
C ASP A 101 17.05 -24.14 9.61
N ALA A 102 16.28 -24.55 8.60
CA ALA A 102 15.01 -23.89 8.28
C ALA A 102 14.05 -23.86 9.49
N THR A 103 14.01 -24.95 10.27
CA THR A 103 13.18 -25.04 11.48
C THR A 103 13.61 -24.06 12.57
N GLU A 104 14.91 -23.82 12.74
CA GLU A 104 15.42 -22.89 13.75
C GLU A 104 15.14 -21.43 13.36
N GLY A 105 15.30 -21.10 12.07
CA GLY A 105 14.91 -19.79 11.55
C GLY A 105 13.41 -19.51 11.70
N VAL A 106 12.57 -20.52 11.44
CA VAL A 106 11.11 -20.44 11.65
C VAL A 106 10.79 -20.21 13.13
N ARG A 107 11.38 -20.99 14.05
CA ARG A 107 11.17 -20.80 15.50
C ARG A 107 11.51 -19.40 15.98
N TYR A 108 12.65 -18.86 15.54
CA TYR A 108 13.01 -17.48 15.86
C TYR A 108 11.92 -16.51 15.39
N THR A 109 11.44 -16.66 14.15
CA THR A 109 10.37 -15.79 13.64
C THR A 109 9.03 -15.96 14.37
N ASP A 110 8.66 -17.18 14.81
CA ASP A 110 7.44 -17.39 15.63
C ASP A 110 7.54 -16.67 16.99
N ARG A 111 8.72 -16.71 17.60
CA ARG A 111 9.00 -16.01 18.86
C ARG A 111 9.03 -14.49 18.67
N LEU A 112 9.57 -14.02 17.56
CA LEU A 112 9.57 -12.60 17.18
C LEU A 112 8.14 -12.09 16.95
N GLU A 113 7.30 -12.86 16.25
CA GLU A 113 5.88 -12.56 16.07
C GLU A 113 5.19 -12.43 17.44
N THR A 114 5.34 -13.42 18.32
CA THR A 114 4.76 -13.39 19.68
C THR A 114 5.19 -12.15 20.46
N LEU A 115 6.44 -11.71 20.28
CA LEU A 115 6.99 -10.51 20.92
C LEU A 115 6.36 -9.23 20.36
N LEU A 116 6.28 -9.12 19.02
CA LEU A 116 5.63 -7.99 18.33
C LEU A 116 4.13 -7.89 18.66
N GLU A 117 3.47 -9.03 18.88
CA GLU A 117 2.06 -9.08 19.24
C GLU A 117 1.77 -8.70 20.69
N ALA A 118 2.79 -8.69 21.56
CA ALA A 118 2.73 -8.24 22.94
C ALA A 118 1.50 -8.78 23.72
N SER A 119 1.20 -10.07 23.57
CA SER A 119 0.01 -10.73 24.16
C SER A 119 -1.34 -10.10 23.76
N GLY A 120 -1.47 -9.72 22.49
CA GLY A 120 -2.70 -9.13 21.93
C GLY A 120 -2.82 -7.62 22.12
N ARG A 121 -1.79 -6.97 22.66
CA ARG A 121 -1.70 -5.50 22.70
C ARG A 121 -1.11 -4.91 21.42
N GLY A 122 -0.30 -5.68 20.69
CA GLY A 122 0.35 -5.21 19.48
C GLY A 122 1.56 -4.30 19.69
N THR A 123 2.20 -3.95 18.58
CA THR A 123 3.34 -3.02 18.54
C THR A 123 2.84 -1.63 18.17
N SER A 124 3.08 -0.65 19.04
CA SER A 124 2.78 0.74 18.73
C SER A 124 3.90 1.36 17.90
N ALA A 125 3.54 1.95 16.77
CA ALA A 125 4.44 2.69 15.90
C ALA A 125 3.73 3.92 15.37
N GLN A 126 4.36 5.09 15.52
CA GLN A 126 3.79 6.38 15.12
C GLN A 126 2.36 6.58 15.69
N TYR A 127 1.32 6.53 14.84
CA TYR A 127 -0.09 6.73 15.19
C TYR A 127 -0.94 5.44 15.09
N VAL A 128 -0.30 4.29 14.91
CA VAL A 128 -0.97 2.99 14.75
C VAL A 128 -0.52 1.97 15.78
N GLU A 129 -1.38 0.99 16.00
CA GLU A 129 -1.13 -0.23 16.73
C GLU A 129 -1.19 -1.39 15.73
N MET A 130 -0.08 -2.10 15.60
CA MET A 130 0.09 -3.21 14.68
C MET A 130 -0.19 -4.52 15.41
N TYR A 131 -1.25 -5.21 15.03
CA TYR A 131 -1.63 -6.53 15.51
C TYR A 131 -2.85 -7.05 14.74
N PRO A 132 -2.96 -8.35 14.44
CA PRO A 132 -1.94 -9.38 14.63
C PRO A 132 -0.83 -9.30 13.59
N PHE A 133 0.33 -9.87 13.91
CA PHE A 133 1.41 -10.08 12.95
C PHE A 133 1.25 -11.48 12.31
N ASP A 134 2.00 -11.69 11.23
CA ASP A 134 2.07 -12.94 10.47
C ASP A 134 0.72 -13.64 10.25
N LEU A 135 -0.22 -12.92 9.62
CA LEU A 135 -1.60 -13.36 9.28
C LEU A 135 -1.73 -14.71 8.53
N ARG A 136 -0.59 -15.35 8.20
CA ARG A 136 -0.43 -16.60 7.47
C ARG A 136 -1.03 -17.82 8.19
N ASP A 137 -1.12 -17.80 9.52
CA ASP A 137 -1.53 -18.98 10.31
C ASP A 137 -3.01 -19.01 10.77
N LYS A 138 -3.81 -18.01 10.42
CA LYS A 138 -5.23 -17.97 10.85
C LYS A 138 -6.21 -18.60 9.85
N VAL A 139 -5.75 -19.14 8.72
CA VAL A 139 -6.60 -19.89 7.77
C VAL A 139 -5.95 -21.25 7.43
N PRO A 140 -6.27 -22.33 8.18
CA PRO A 140 -5.54 -23.60 8.09
C PRO A 140 -5.62 -24.38 6.76
N ASN A 141 -6.29 -23.87 5.71
CA ASN A 141 -6.69 -24.67 4.54
C ASN A 141 -6.40 -24.04 3.15
N ASP A 142 -5.64 -22.96 3.00
CA ASP A 142 -5.30 -22.43 1.65
C ASP A 142 -3.85 -21.90 1.52
N PRO A 143 -2.88 -22.75 1.14
CA PRO A 143 -1.48 -22.35 0.88
C PRO A 143 -1.31 -21.44 -0.35
N ALA A 144 -2.34 -21.21 -1.16
CA ALA A 144 -2.27 -20.35 -2.35
C ALA A 144 -2.63 -18.88 -2.07
N THR A 145 -3.04 -18.55 -0.84
CA THR A 145 -3.28 -17.18 -0.37
C THR A 145 -2.28 -16.73 0.71
N SER A 146 -1.42 -17.62 1.20
CA SER A 146 -0.32 -17.25 2.10
C SER A 146 0.80 -16.58 1.29
N PHE A 147 1.15 -15.35 1.66
CA PHE A 147 2.49 -14.84 1.33
C PHE A 147 3.52 -15.80 1.94
N ASP A 148 4.65 -16.06 1.31
CA ASP A 148 5.71 -16.85 1.95
C ASP A 148 6.37 -16.02 3.05
N ARG A 149 6.52 -16.59 4.25
CA ARG A 149 7.39 -16.02 5.30
C ARG A 149 8.81 -15.98 4.77
N SER A 150 9.28 -14.77 4.44
CA SER A 150 10.65 -14.58 4.03
C SER A 150 11.53 -14.71 5.27
N THR A 151 12.33 -15.77 5.31
CA THR A 151 13.48 -15.96 6.21
C THR A 151 14.76 -16.06 5.39
N VAL A 152 14.79 -15.30 4.28
CA VAL A 152 15.88 -15.36 3.31
C VAL A 152 17.19 -15.05 4.03
N GLY A 153 18.17 -15.92 3.83
CA GLY A 153 19.47 -15.80 4.47
C GLY A 153 19.52 -16.23 5.93
N LEU A 154 18.49 -16.90 6.45
CA LEU A 154 18.55 -17.66 7.72
C LEU A 154 18.77 -19.16 7.44
N ALA A 155 17.86 -19.80 6.72
CA ALA A 155 17.91 -21.25 6.51
C ALA A 155 19.16 -21.70 5.74
N GLY A 156 19.81 -22.75 6.26
CA GLY A 156 21.00 -23.35 5.69
C GLY A 156 22.26 -22.51 5.82
N THR A 157 22.26 -21.46 6.65
CA THR A 157 23.40 -20.55 6.84
C THR A 157 24.22 -20.90 8.09
N VAL A 158 25.44 -20.37 8.15
CA VAL A 158 26.37 -20.49 9.29
C VAL A 158 26.81 -19.10 9.73
N ALA A 159 27.43 -19.02 10.90
CA ALA A 159 28.12 -17.84 11.46
C ALA A 159 28.80 -16.91 10.41
N ASN A 160 29.58 -17.51 9.52
CA ASN A 160 30.43 -16.80 8.55
C ASN A 160 29.72 -16.50 7.22
N THR A 161 28.41 -16.72 7.12
CA THR A 161 27.66 -16.50 5.88
C THR A 161 27.53 -15.01 5.63
N THR A 162 27.94 -14.54 4.46
CA THR A 162 28.00 -13.10 4.11
C THR A 162 26.73 -12.57 3.43
N GLY A 163 25.74 -13.43 3.15
CA GLY A 163 24.48 -13.02 2.54
C GLY A 163 23.72 -12.03 3.43
N GLN A 164 22.76 -11.30 2.84
CA GLN A 164 21.80 -10.51 3.63
C GLN A 164 20.83 -11.42 4.40
N VAL A 165 20.29 -10.93 5.53
CA VAL A 165 19.13 -11.53 6.19
C VAL A 165 17.92 -10.68 5.87
N GLU A 166 16.85 -11.29 5.39
CA GLU A 166 15.56 -10.61 5.20
C GLU A 166 14.48 -11.34 6.00
N ILE A 167 13.74 -10.58 6.81
CA ILE A 167 12.57 -11.05 7.56
C ILE A 167 11.37 -10.20 7.14
N ARG A 168 10.25 -10.84 6.80
CA ARG A 168 9.03 -10.13 6.39
C ARG A 168 7.77 -10.66 7.06
N PHE A 169 7.04 -9.74 7.71
CA PHE A 169 5.71 -10.00 8.27
C PHE A 169 4.64 -9.14 7.63
N LEU A 170 3.43 -9.71 7.58
CA LEU A 170 2.19 -8.99 7.36
C LEU A 170 1.60 -8.62 8.72
N PHE A 171 0.98 -7.46 8.83
CA PHE A 171 0.27 -7.06 10.03
C PHE A 171 -1.09 -6.45 9.69
N GLU A 172 -2.04 -6.52 10.63
CA GLU A 172 -3.17 -5.59 10.66
C GLU A 172 -2.79 -4.36 11.49
N ALA A 173 -3.37 -3.21 11.14
CA ALA A 173 -3.12 -1.97 11.84
C ALA A 173 -4.40 -1.17 12.07
N ASN A 174 -4.51 -0.64 13.29
CA ASN A 174 -5.57 0.26 13.71
C ASN A 174 -4.97 1.57 14.22
N ILE A 175 -5.63 2.69 13.97
CA ILE A 175 -5.20 3.98 14.53
C ILE A 175 -5.42 4.03 16.05
N THR A 176 -4.46 4.57 16.79
CA THR A 176 -4.52 4.71 18.26
C THR A 176 -4.90 6.11 18.73
N THR A 177 -4.72 7.09 17.85
CA THR A 177 -5.03 8.49 18.10
C THR A 177 -5.99 9.02 17.05
N THR A 178 -6.82 9.99 17.44
CA THR A 178 -7.70 10.74 16.52
C THR A 178 -7.13 12.11 16.15
N GLU A 179 -6.22 12.63 16.97
CA GLU A 179 -5.59 13.93 16.81
C GLU A 179 -4.28 13.99 17.63
N GLY A 180 -3.20 14.48 17.04
CA GLY A 180 -1.97 14.77 17.78
C GLY A 180 -0.74 14.96 16.92
N THR A 181 0.36 15.36 17.57
CA THR A 181 1.69 15.34 16.95
C THR A 181 2.27 13.94 17.08
N VAL A 182 2.67 13.37 15.95
CA VAL A 182 3.10 11.99 15.84
C VAL A 182 4.59 11.96 15.49
N PRO A 183 5.42 11.16 16.19
CA PRO A 183 6.80 10.92 15.78
C PRO A 183 6.82 10.08 14.51
N LEU A 184 7.68 10.45 13.56
CA LEU A 184 7.84 9.70 12.31
C LEU A 184 8.86 8.55 12.47
N ALA A 185 9.94 8.78 13.22
CA ALA A 185 10.94 7.76 13.46
C ALA A 185 10.48 6.73 14.50
N THR A 186 10.61 5.44 14.17
CA THR A 186 10.10 4.33 14.97
C THR A 186 11.21 3.39 15.43
N ARG A 187 11.37 3.29 16.76
CA ARG A 187 12.36 2.38 17.37
C ARG A 187 11.81 0.97 17.63
N ALA A 188 10.51 0.85 17.91
CA ALA A 188 9.90 -0.39 18.38
C ALA A 188 10.15 -1.60 17.46
N LEU A 189 10.09 -1.39 16.14
CA LEU A 189 10.34 -2.45 15.14
C LEU A 189 11.80 -2.90 15.11
N VAL A 190 12.75 -2.02 15.45
CA VAL A 190 14.18 -2.37 15.52
C VAL A 190 14.49 -3.12 16.81
N ASP A 191 14.00 -2.62 17.94
CA ASP A 191 14.23 -3.23 19.25
C ASP A 191 13.66 -4.66 19.30
N ALA A 192 12.48 -4.89 18.70
CA ALA A 192 11.84 -6.21 18.66
C ALA A 192 12.72 -7.34 18.09
N LEU A 193 13.58 -7.05 17.11
CA LEU A 193 14.52 -8.04 16.55
C LEU A 193 15.53 -8.57 17.57
N TYR A 194 15.86 -7.77 18.58
CA TYR A 194 16.93 -8.09 19.54
C TYR A 194 16.42 -8.33 20.96
N ASP A 195 15.26 -7.77 21.33
CA ASP A 195 14.68 -7.88 22.68
C ASP A 195 14.49 -9.32 23.15
N GLY A 196 14.21 -10.23 22.21
CA GLY A 196 14.11 -11.67 22.46
C GLY A 196 15.38 -12.32 23.05
N PHE A 197 16.55 -11.76 22.72
CA PHE A 197 17.85 -12.22 23.21
C PHE A 197 18.29 -11.53 24.52
N SER A 198 17.48 -10.61 25.05
CA SER A 198 17.76 -9.98 26.33
C SER A 198 17.75 -11.02 27.44
N TYR A 199 18.70 -10.92 28.35
CA TYR A 199 18.87 -11.83 29.48
C TYR A 199 18.67 -11.06 30.78
N GLN A 200 17.77 -11.56 31.63
CA GLN A 200 17.50 -11.01 32.95
C GLN A 200 17.34 -12.12 33.99
N VAL A 201 18.02 -11.99 35.11
CA VAL A 201 17.99 -12.97 36.20
C VAL A 201 17.58 -12.25 37.48
N ILE A 202 16.33 -12.46 37.89
CA ILE A 202 15.73 -11.80 39.06
C ILE A 202 15.62 -12.80 40.21
N GLN A 203 16.21 -12.45 41.35
CA GLN A 203 16.01 -13.14 42.61
C GLN A 203 14.60 -12.89 43.17
N SER A 204 13.99 -13.93 43.74
CA SER A 204 12.67 -13.83 44.36
C SER A 204 12.66 -12.76 45.47
N PRO A 205 11.79 -11.73 45.42
CA PRO A 205 11.75 -10.68 46.46
C PRO A 205 11.41 -11.21 47.85
N SER A 206 10.69 -12.33 47.92
CA SER A 206 10.37 -13.06 49.15
C SER A 206 11.38 -14.15 49.49
N LEU A 207 12.39 -14.38 48.64
CA LEU A 207 13.32 -15.51 48.72
C LEU A 207 12.61 -16.86 48.88
N THR A 208 11.40 -16.97 48.31
CA THR A 208 10.65 -18.23 48.22
C THR A 208 10.98 -18.96 46.92
N GLY A 209 11.20 -20.27 47.02
CA GLY A 209 11.49 -21.11 45.85
C GLY A 209 10.35 -21.15 44.83
N SER A 210 10.71 -21.41 43.58
CA SER A 210 9.78 -21.56 42.46
C SER A 210 10.22 -22.73 41.58
N GLY A 211 9.37 -23.76 41.51
CA GLY A 211 9.68 -24.99 40.81
C GLY A 211 10.96 -25.64 41.35
N PRO A 212 11.94 -26.01 40.50
CA PRO A 212 13.20 -26.62 40.94
C PRO A 212 14.21 -25.61 41.53
N TYR A 213 13.92 -24.31 41.48
CA TYR A 213 14.85 -23.26 41.90
C TYR A 213 14.56 -22.81 43.35
N PRO A 214 15.57 -22.75 44.24
CA PRO A 214 15.39 -22.14 45.56
C PRO A 214 15.16 -20.64 45.41
N GLY A 215 14.58 -20.00 46.42
CA GLY A 215 14.24 -18.58 46.33
C GLY A 215 15.44 -17.64 46.28
N SER A 216 16.62 -18.13 46.68
CA SER A 216 17.89 -17.41 46.56
C SER A 216 18.47 -17.39 45.14
N TRP A 217 17.89 -18.15 44.18
CA TRP A 217 18.34 -18.18 42.78
C TRP A 217 18.55 -16.75 42.25
N PRO A 218 19.67 -16.46 41.55
CA PRO A 218 20.59 -17.41 40.94
C PRO A 218 21.69 -17.98 41.86
N PHE A 219 21.78 -17.52 43.11
CA PHE A 219 22.70 -18.10 44.09
C PHE A 219 22.00 -19.21 44.87
N LEU A 220 22.69 -20.31 45.08
CA LEU A 220 22.15 -21.48 45.75
C LEU A 220 22.74 -21.57 47.17
N PRO A 221 21.96 -21.99 48.17
CA PRO A 221 22.47 -22.19 49.53
C PRO A 221 23.58 -23.25 49.54
N GLY A 222 24.59 -23.05 50.39
CA GLY A 222 25.76 -23.91 50.46
C GLY A 222 27.01 -23.15 50.91
N ASN A 223 28.03 -23.88 51.37
CA ASN A 223 29.28 -23.30 51.89
C ASN A 223 29.05 -22.18 52.92
N GLY A 224 28.08 -22.36 53.82
CA GLY A 224 27.74 -21.40 54.87
C GLY A 224 26.70 -20.35 54.47
N TRP A 225 26.25 -20.30 53.21
CA TRP A 225 25.17 -19.42 52.77
C TRP A 225 23.79 -20.05 52.96
N HIS A 226 22.84 -19.30 53.51
CA HIS A 226 21.44 -19.68 53.65
C HIS A 226 20.51 -18.46 53.64
N VAL A 227 19.19 -18.71 53.61
CA VAL A 227 18.17 -17.65 53.69
C VAL A 227 17.76 -17.48 55.16
N THR A 228 17.79 -16.25 55.66
CA THR A 228 17.42 -15.88 57.03
C THR A 228 16.51 -14.65 57.05
N THR A 229 15.89 -14.37 58.20
CA THR A 229 15.02 -13.18 58.37
C THR A 229 15.74 -12.10 59.17
N PHE A 230 15.94 -10.92 58.56
CA PHE A 230 16.55 -9.76 59.18
C PHE A 230 15.68 -8.51 58.99
N GLY A 231 15.35 -7.81 60.08
CA GLY A 231 14.52 -6.58 60.01
C GLY A 231 13.13 -6.80 59.38
N GLY A 232 12.54 -7.98 59.59
CA GLY A 232 11.24 -8.36 59.01
C GLY A 232 11.27 -8.73 57.52
N ARG A 233 12.47 -8.87 56.94
CA ARG A 233 12.71 -9.17 55.53
C ARG A 233 13.54 -10.45 55.38
N GLN A 234 13.26 -11.28 54.38
CA GLN A 234 14.14 -12.38 54.02
C GLN A 234 15.42 -11.84 53.37
N ALA A 235 16.57 -12.42 53.71
CA ALA A 235 17.87 -12.10 53.13
C ALA A 235 18.74 -13.36 52.99
N PHE A 236 19.58 -13.36 51.95
CA PHE A 236 20.64 -14.34 51.75
C PHE A 236 21.87 -13.91 52.54
N TRP A 237 22.40 -14.81 53.37
CA TRP A 237 23.41 -14.47 54.37
C TRP A 237 24.38 -15.62 54.58
N ALA A 238 25.65 -15.28 54.81
CA ALA A 238 26.67 -16.20 55.28
C ALA A 238 26.99 -15.90 56.75
N GLY A 239 26.39 -16.66 57.66
CA GLY A 239 26.64 -16.49 59.09
C GLY A 239 25.91 -17.52 59.94
N ASN A 240 25.84 -17.28 61.24
CA ASN A 240 25.30 -18.23 62.20
C ASN A 240 24.04 -17.67 62.87
N ASP A 241 22.89 -18.28 62.59
CA ASP A 241 21.57 -17.83 63.10
C ASP A 241 21.50 -17.81 64.64
N THR A 242 22.35 -18.58 65.32
CA THR A 242 22.38 -18.64 66.79
C THR A 242 23.10 -17.41 67.38
N THR A 243 24.19 -16.98 66.76
CA THR A 243 25.02 -15.86 67.25
C THR A 243 24.66 -14.53 66.61
N LEU A 244 23.89 -14.56 65.51
CA LEU A 244 23.57 -13.42 64.65
C LEU A 244 24.82 -12.72 64.09
N ARG A 245 25.92 -13.48 63.95
CA ARG A 245 27.21 -13.03 63.43
C ARG A 245 27.80 -14.10 62.52
N TYR A 246 28.75 -13.74 61.66
CA TYR A 246 29.58 -14.75 60.99
C TYR A 246 30.60 -15.35 61.97
N ASP A 247 31.06 -16.58 61.72
CA ASP A 247 32.16 -17.15 62.49
C ASP A 247 33.53 -16.72 61.92
N ASN A 248 34.56 -16.70 62.76
CA ASN A 248 35.94 -16.39 62.33
C ASN A 248 36.52 -17.47 61.42
N ASN A 249 37.51 -17.08 60.60
CA ASN A 249 38.29 -17.97 59.75
C ASN A 249 37.41 -18.76 58.77
N ILE A 250 36.42 -18.07 58.18
CA ILE A 250 35.51 -18.61 57.17
C ILE A 250 35.94 -18.09 55.79
N ASP A 251 35.86 -18.97 54.78
CA ASP A 251 35.86 -18.59 53.37
C ASP A 251 34.65 -19.24 52.68
N ALA A 252 33.54 -18.50 52.65
CA ALA A 252 32.24 -18.94 52.17
C ALA A 252 31.98 -18.42 50.76
N SER A 253 32.22 -19.26 49.76
CA SER A 253 31.84 -18.99 48.37
C SER A 253 30.47 -19.58 48.05
N SER A 254 29.50 -18.76 47.66
CA SER A 254 28.17 -19.23 47.29
C SER A 254 28.20 -20.16 46.09
N ILE A 255 27.25 -21.09 46.05
CA ILE A 255 27.04 -21.96 44.90
C ILE A 255 26.25 -21.16 43.86
N THR A 256 26.61 -21.29 42.59
CA THR A 256 25.94 -20.66 41.46
C THR A 256 24.90 -21.61 40.85
N SER A 257 23.90 -21.10 40.13
CA SER A 257 22.96 -21.96 39.40
C SER A 257 23.64 -22.94 38.43
N ALA A 258 24.83 -22.61 37.95
CA ALA A 258 25.60 -23.45 37.04
C ALA A 258 26.34 -24.63 37.73
N ASP A 259 26.39 -24.68 39.06
CA ASP A 259 27.18 -25.69 39.78
C ASP A 259 26.43 -27.01 40.06
N PRO A 260 25.12 -27.03 40.40
CA PRO A 260 24.39 -28.29 40.62
C PRO A 260 23.43 -28.64 39.47
N ALA A 261 23.13 -29.94 39.35
CA ALA A 261 22.17 -30.48 38.38
C ALA A 261 20.74 -29.92 38.52
N LEU A 262 20.39 -29.36 39.68
CA LEU A 262 19.04 -28.88 40.00
C LEU A 262 18.70 -27.51 39.40
N ALA A 263 19.69 -26.76 38.90
CA ALA A 263 19.50 -25.42 38.35
C ALA A 263 20.03 -25.31 36.90
N ALA A 264 19.53 -26.16 36.00
CA ALA A 264 19.92 -26.23 34.58
C ALA A 264 21.42 -26.43 34.26
N GLY A 265 22.35 -26.27 35.21
CA GLY A 265 23.80 -26.42 35.00
C GLY A 265 24.40 -25.39 34.02
N LEU A 266 23.65 -24.36 33.63
CA LEU A 266 24.05 -23.41 32.61
C LEU A 266 24.59 -22.10 33.22
N PRO A 267 25.72 -21.58 32.71
CA PRO A 267 26.28 -20.29 33.12
C PRO A 267 25.36 -19.13 32.75
N PHE A 268 25.64 -17.94 33.30
CA PHE A 268 25.07 -16.70 32.80
C PHE A 268 25.62 -16.44 31.40
N ASP A 269 24.76 -16.10 30.44
CA ASP A 269 25.16 -15.93 29.05
C ASP A 269 25.02 -14.48 28.61
N PHE A 270 26.17 -13.82 28.45
CA PHE A 270 26.27 -12.42 28.06
C PHE A 270 26.68 -12.28 26.58
N ARG A 271 26.71 -13.37 25.80
CA ARG A 271 27.06 -13.34 24.36
C ARG A 271 26.10 -12.49 23.54
N PHE A 272 24.85 -12.37 23.99
CA PHE A 272 23.79 -11.66 23.28
C PHE A 272 23.69 -10.18 23.64
N ALA A 273 24.22 -9.80 24.80
CA ALA A 273 23.95 -8.53 25.43
C ALA A 273 24.73 -7.38 24.77
N SER A 274 24.14 -6.20 24.79
CA SER A 274 24.78 -4.94 24.36
C SER A 274 25.44 -4.19 25.53
N ARG A 275 25.01 -4.51 26.75
CA ARG A 275 25.45 -3.96 28.04
C ARG A 275 25.01 -4.93 29.13
N ALA A 276 25.70 -4.95 30.26
CA ALA A 276 25.34 -5.82 31.36
C ALA A 276 25.69 -5.18 32.71
N TRP A 277 24.81 -5.32 33.70
CA TRP A 277 25.05 -4.90 35.08
C TRP A 277 24.25 -5.77 36.04
N ALA A 278 24.65 -5.82 37.31
CA ALA A 278 23.87 -6.44 38.37
C ALA A 278 23.51 -5.41 39.43
N THR A 279 22.33 -5.54 40.04
CA THR A 279 21.90 -4.74 41.18
C THR A 279 21.51 -5.64 42.34
N PHE A 280 21.68 -5.16 43.57
CA PHE A 280 21.16 -5.84 44.76
C PHE A 280 21.07 -4.87 45.93
N ASN A 281 20.26 -5.25 46.92
CA ASN A 281 20.16 -4.55 48.19
C ASN A 281 20.92 -5.30 49.27
N TYR A 282 21.62 -4.57 50.12
CA TYR A 282 22.37 -5.16 51.22
C TYR A 282 22.36 -4.31 52.49
N THR A 283 22.63 -4.95 53.63
CA THR A 283 22.89 -4.28 54.91
C THR A 283 23.86 -5.10 55.75
N GLY A 284 24.68 -4.41 56.54
CA GLY A 284 25.59 -5.04 57.51
C GLY A 284 27.05 -4.62 57.34
N ALA A 285 27.91 -5.19 58.18
CA ALA A 285 29.30 -4.77 58.31
C ALA A 285 30.23 -5.95 58.63
N VAL A 286 31.51 -5.71 58.39
CA VAL A 286 32.63 -6.61 58.68
C VAL A 286 33.58 -6.01 59.71
N ASN A 287 34.35 -6.85 60.41
CA ASN A 287 35.21 -6.44 61.52
C ASN A 287 36.67 -6.22 61.08
N GLY A 288 36.89 -5.20 60.25
CA GLY A 288 38.23 -4.79 59.80
C GLY A 288 38.53 -5.14 58.35
N PRO A 289 39.75 -4.85 57.86
CA PRO A 289 40.10 -4.97 56.44
C PRO A 289 40.39 -6.40 55.96
N GLY A 290 40.59 -7.35 56.88
CA GLY A 290 40.78 -8.77 56.58
C GLY A 290 39.48 -9.49 56.20
N ASP A 291 38.34 -8.93 56.61
CA ASP A 291 37.01 -9.47 56.38
C ASP A 291 36.35 -8.75 55.19
N TYR A 292 35.71 -9.49 54.29
CA TYR A 292 35.09 -8.90 53.11
C TYR A 292 33.99 -9.75 52.50
N LEU A 293 33.10 -9.09 51.76
CA LEU A 293 32.26 -9.71 50.74
C LEU A 293 32.69 -9.19 49.38
N ARG A 294 32.90 -10.11 48.43
CA ARG A 294 33.19 -9.81 47.03
C ARG A 294 32.18 -10.51 46.13
N ILE A 295 31.94 -9.91 44.97
CA ILE A 295 31.34 -10.64 43.85
C ILE A 295 32.48 -11.00 42.90
N GLU A 296 32.56 -12.27 42.55
CA GLU A 296 33.57 -12.80 41.67
C GLU A 296 32.91 -13.43 40.45
N TYR A 297 33.64 -13.45 39.34
CA TYR A 297 33.23 -14.12 38.12
C TYR A 297 34.31 -15.07 37.61
N ALA A 298 33.90 -16.13 36.92
CA ALA A 298 34.78 -17.09 36.27
C ALA A 298 34.33 -17.34 34.83
N HIS A 299 35.31 -17.52 33.94
CA HIS A 299 35.10 -17.72 32.51
C HIS A 299 35.11 -19.19 32.10
N PRO A 300 34.46 -19.54 30.97
CA PRO A 300 34.66 -20.82 30.31
C PRO A 300 36.12 -21.00 29.85
N PRO A 301 36.55 -22.23 29.56
CA PRO A 301 35.77 -23.48 29.65
C PRO A 301 35.82 -24.14 31.04
N ALA A 302 36.78 -23.78 31.89
CA ALA A 302 37.03 -24.48 33.15
C ALA A 302 36.27 -23.90 34.35
N TYR A 303 35.91 -22.60 34.32
CA TYR A 303 35.27 -21.89 35.44
C TYR A 303 36.05 -21.99 36.77
N THR A 304 37.37 -22.12 36.70
CA THR A 304 38.24 -22.28 37.88
C THR A 304 38.89 -20.97 38.34
N ASP A 305 39.07 -20.02 37.41
CA ASP A 305 39.80 -18.77 37.67
C ASP A 305 38.83 -17.65 38.00
N TRP A 306 38.75 -17.28 39.27
CA TRP A 306 37.81 -16.29 39.80
C TRP A 306 38.44 -14.90 39.86
N THR A 307 37.79 -13.94 39.21
CA THR A 307 38.20 -12.54 39.16
C THR A 307 37.21 -11.68 39.93
N ASN A 308 37.70 -10.69 40.69
CA ASN A 308 36.85 -9.80 41.48
C ASN A 308 36.17 -8.75 40.59
N LEU A 309 34.89 -8.49 40.85
CA LEU A 309 34.19 -7.30 40.38
C LEU A 309 34.38 -6.15 41.37
N SER A 310 34.28 -4.92 40.87
CA SER A 310 34.49 -3.71 41.66
C SER A 310 33.17 -3.03 42.04
N PHE A 311 33.07 -2.61 43.29
CA PHE A 311 32.06 -1.69 43.82
C PHE A 311 32.64 -0.27 43.74
N GLY A 312 32.68 0.28 42.52
CA GLY A 312 33.41 1.52 42.23
C GLY A 312 34.94 1.33 42.27
N GLY A 313 35.62 1.91 43.25
CA GLY A 313 37.09 1.85 43.37
C GLY A 313 37.64 0.64 44.13
N THR A 314 36.80 -0.19 44.72
CA THR A 314 37.21 -1.29 45.61
C THR A 314 36.53 -2.60 45.26
N ALA A 315 37.20 -3.73 45.44
CA ALA A 315 36.60 -5.05 45.26
C ALA A 315 35.71 -5.50 46.44
N ASN A 316 35.94 -4.93 47.62
CA ASN A 316 35.19 -5.28 48.84
C ASN A 316 33.91 -4.45 48.94
N LEU A 317 32.80 -5.08 49.29
CA LEU A 317 31.53 -4.39 49.53
C LEU A 317 31.66 -3.49 50.77
N PRO A 318 31.23 -2.21 50.71
CA PRO A 318 31.38 -1.30 51.84
C PRO A 318 30.39 -1.67 52.96
N SER A 319 30.76 -1.38 54.21
CA SER A 319 29.88 -1.63 55.36
C SER A 319 28.79 -0.57 55.48
N THR A 320 27.61 -0.97 55.95
CA THR A 320 26.49 -0.06 56.28
C THR A 320 26.15 -0.14 57.77
N ALA A 321 25.40 0.87 58.25
CA ALA A 321 24.83 0.82 59.59
C ALA A 321 23.79 -0.32 59.68
N ALA A 322 23.72 -0.98 60.83
CA ALA A 322 22.81 -2.10 61.04
C ALA A 322 21.35 -1.73 60.74
N GLY A 323 20.69 -2.51 59.89
CA GLY A 323 19.30 -2.27 59.48
C GLY A 323 19.12 -1.20 58.40
N VAL A 324 20.18 -0.46 58.03
CA VAL A 324 20.17 0.49 56.92
C VAL A 324 20.50 -0.27 55.64
N TRP A 325 19.49 -0.46 54.81
CA TRP A 325 19.60 -1.08 53.50
C TRP A 325 20.16 -0.09 52.48
N SER A 326 21.20 -0.50 51.77
CA SER A 326 21.79 0.23 50.64
C SER A 326 21.63 -0.59 49.37
N ASN A 327 21.57 0.09 48.23
CA ASN A 327 21.54 -0.52 46.90
C ASN A 327 22.93 -0.40 46.27
N GLU A 328 23.40 -1.47 45.65
CA GLU A 328 24.66 -1.51 44.92
C GLU A 328 24.43 -1.87 43.45
N THR A 329 25.22 -1.28 42.56
CA THR A 329 25.23 -1.63 41.13
C THR A 329 26.63 -2.05 40.70
N VAL A 330 26.74 -3.23 40.11
CA VAL A 330 28.00 -3.82 39.65
C VAL A 330 28.02 -3.83 38.13
N ASP A 331 29.08 -3.26 37.56
CA ASP A 331 29.31 -3.26 36.11
C ASP A 331 29.75 -4.66 35.65
N LEU A 332 29.02 -5.23 34.68
CA LEU A 332 29.31 -6.51 34.05
C LEU A 332 29.68 -6.37 32.57
N THR A 333 29.94 -5.15 32.09
CA THR A 333 30.29 -4.90 30.67
C THR A 333 31.57 -5.63 30.23
N GLY A 334 32.49 -5.90 31.15
CA GLY A 334 33.65 -6.76 30.90
C GLY A 334 33.29 -8.21 30.57
N LEU A 335 32.02 -8.62 30.75
CA LEU A 335 31.52 -9.95 30.45
C LEU A 335 30.81 -10.08 29.11
N LEU A 336 30.67 -9.00 28.33
CA LEU A 336 29.97 -9.05 27.05
C LEU A 336 30.69 -10.00 26.07
N GLY A 337 29.91 -10.72 25.27
CA GLY A 337 30.46 -11.64 24.25
C GLY A 337 30.87 -13.01 24.79
N GLN A 338 30.62 -13.32 26.06
CA GLN A 338 31.02 -14.58 26.69
C GLN A 338 29.98 -15.10 27.69
N GLN A 339 30.12 -16.38 28.05
CA GLN A 339 29.42 -16.96 29.19
C GLN A 339 30.26 -16.76 30.46
N ALA A 340 29.63 -16.66 31.62
CA ALA A 340 30.34 -16.53 32.90
C ALA A 340 29.56 -17.16 34.06
N ARG A 341 30.26 -17.58 35.10
CA ARG A 341 29.66 -17.88 36.42
C ARG A 341 29.87 -16.69 37.34
N LEU A 342 28.88 -16.36 38.15
CA LEU A 342 28.94 -15.32 39.17
C LEU A 342 28.78 -15.96 40.53
N ARG A 343 29.60 -15.58 41.51
CA ARG A 343 29.46 -16.02 42.91
C ARG A 343 29.68 -14.87 43.89
N MET A 344 29.15 -15.04 45.09
CA MET A 344 29.44 -14.20 46.24
C MET A 344 30.45 -14.92 47.12
N ARG A 345 31.56 -14.26 47.46
CA ARG A 345 32.59 -14.79 48.35
C ARG A 345 32.68 -13.94 49.60
N PHE A 346 32.26 -14.52 50.71
CA PHE A 346 32.43 -13.94 52.04
C PHE A 346 33.68 -14.55 52.69
N HIS A 347 34.63 -13.71 53.07
CA HIS A 347 35.84 -14.13 53.78
C HIS A 347 35.90 -13.42 55.13
N SER A 348 36.28 -14.18 56.16
CA SER A 348 36.56 -13.71 57.50
C SER A 348 37.90 -14.25 57.95
N ASP A 349 38.76 -13.37 58.48
CA ASP A 349 40.04 -13.74 59.06
C ASP A 349 39.86 -14.29 60.49
N ASN A 350 40.94 -14.45 61.24
CA ASN A 350 40.88 -14.98 62.61
C ASN A 350 40.64 -13.89 63.69
N ALA A 351 40.20 -12.68 63.32
CA ALA A 351 40.20 -11.49 64.15
C ALA A 351 38.82 -10.80 64.28
N GLY A 352 37.87 -11.53 64.84
CA GLY A 352 36.64 -10.97 65.42
C GLY A 352 35.47 -10.96 64.45
N THR A 353 34.26 -10.83 65.00
CA THR A 353 33.03 -11.07 64.24
C THR A 353 32.07 -9.88 64.30
N ALA A 354 31.39 -9.64 63.18
CA ALA A 354 30.30 -8.68 63.05
C ALA A 354 29.06 -9.35 62.42
N SER A 355 28.07 -8.56 62.00
CA SER A 355 26.85 -9.09 61.40
C SER A 355 27.10 -9.82 60.07
N GLY A 356 28.19 -9.49 59.37
CA GLY A 356 28.35 -9.85 57.98
C GLY A 356 27.35 -9.07 57.11
N PHE A 357 27.10 -9.55 55.90
CA PHE A 357 26.24 -8.88 54.94
C PHE A 357 24.99 -9.69 54.63
N TYR A 358 23.83 -9.09 54.88
CA TYR A 358 22.53 -9.61 54.43
C TYR A 358 22.25 -9.06 53.04
N VAL A 359 22.07 -9.93 52.05
CA VAL A 359 21.88 -9.56 50.63
C VAL A 359 20.51 -10.02 50.14
N ARG A 360 19.84 -9.21 49.31
CA ARG A 360 18.55 -9.56 48.71
C ARG A 360 18.32 -8.78 47.41
N ASP A 361 17.25 -9.12 46.72
CA ASP A 361 16.79 -8.46 45.49
C ASP A 361 17.90 -8.42 44.42
N PHE A 362 18.69 -9.51 44.31
CA PHE A 362 19.72 -9.61 43.28
C PHE A 362 19.10 -9.71 41.89
N ASP A 363 19.48 -8.80 40.99
CA ASP A 363 18.97 -8.72 39.63
C ASP A 363 20.12 -8.50 38.64
N VAL A 364 20.31 -9.41 37.69
CA VAL A 364 21.25 -9.23 36.58
C VAL A 364 20.47 -8.76 35.37
N HIS A 365 20.89 -7.64 34.79
CA HIS A 365 20.34 -7.10 33.56
C HIS A 365 21.40 -7.20 32.46
N ALA A 366 21.05 -7.83 31.35
CA ALA A 366 21.89 -7.96 30.18
C ALA A 366 21.05 -7.79 28.90
N PRO A 367 20.54 -6.57 28.62
CA PRO A 367 19.69 -6.33 27.46
C PRO A 367 20.45 -6.46 26.15
N ALA A 368 19.82 -7.12 25.17
CA ALA A 368 20.29 -7.20 23.81
C ALA A 368 19.61 -6.08 22.99
N ALA A 369 20.41 -5.20 22.40
CA ALA A 369 19.91 -4.11 21.57
C ALA A 369 20.70 -4.06 20.26
N TYR A 370 20.04 -3.62 19.19
CA TYR A 370 20.72 -3.30 17.95
C TYR A 370 21.71 -2.14 18.18
N THR A 371 22.87 -2.23 17.54
CA THR A 371 23.86 -1.15 17.51
C THR A 371 24.26 -0.87 16.06
N GLY A 372 24.39 0.39 15.70
CA GLY A 372 24.78 0.82 14.36
C GLY A 372 23.66 1.52 13.60
N GLU A 373 23.90 1.72 12.31
CA GLU A 373 23.02 2.51 11.45
C GLU A 373 21.74 1.74 11.09
N VAL A 374 20.62 2.43 11.22
CA VAL A 374 19.29 2.03 10.77
C VAL A 374 18.87 2.95 9.63
N VAL A 375 18.41 2.37 8.54
CA VAL A 375 17.74 3.04 7.44
C VAL A 375 16.26 2.73 7.53
N GLU A 376 15.47 3.72 7.89
CA GLU A 376 14.01 3.63 7.98
C GLU A 376 13.39 4.11 6.67
N SER A 377 12.37 3.39 6.20
CA SER A 377 11.61 3.71 4.99
C SER A 377 10.15 3.34 5.18
N ASP A 378 9.34 4.33 5.54
CA ASP A 378 7.92 4.13 5.81
C ASP A 378 7.05 4.75 4.71
N THR A 379 6.04 4.00 4.26
CA THR A 379 5.04 4.48 3.30
C THR A 379 3.64 4.27 3.86
N HIS A 380 2.83 5.32 3.90
CA HIS A 380 1.47 5.27 4.40
C HIS A 380 0.50 5.58 3.28
N TYR A 381 -0.19 4.56 2.79
CA TYR A 381 -1.30 4.63 1.84
C TYR A 381 -2.61 4.77 2.61
N LEU A 382 -3.19 5.97 2.58
CA LEU A 382 -4.32 6.29 3.43
C LEU A 382 -5.49 6.75 2.58
N ILE A 383 -6.54 5.94 2.59
CA ILE A 383 -7.79 6.26 1.89
C ILE A 383 -8.83 6.64 2.93
N GLY A 384 -9.15 7.93 3.02
CA GLY A 384 -10.02 8.46 4.06
C GLY A 384 -10.04 9.98 4.16
N THR A 385 -10.71 10.49 5.20
CA THR A 385 -10.90 11.93 5.39
C THR A 385 -9.84 12.60 6.27
N LEU A 386 -8.86 11.83 6.72
CA LEU A 386 -7.76 12.31 7.53
C LEU A 386 -6.84 13.26 6.78
N SER A 387 -6.01 13.94 7.54
CA SER A 387 -5.06 14.90 7.02
C SER A 387 -3.78 14.94 7.86
N PHE A 388 -2.65 15.04 7.16
CA PHE A 388 -1.37 15.43 7.73
C PHE A 388 -1.01 16.86 7.37
N TRP A 389 -0.38 17.56 8.32
CA TRP A 389 0.19 18.87 8.05
C TRP A 389 1.30 19.23 9.02
N GLY A 390 1.97 20.34 8.73
CA GLY A 390 3.00 20.92 9.59
C GLY A 390 4.17 19.99 9.92
N PRO A 391 4.80 19.31 8.94
CA PRO A 391 5.94 18.46 9.25
C PRO A 391 7.11 19.28 9.78
N ALA A 392 7.69 18.84 10.89
CA ALA A 392 8.91 19.36 11.47
C ALA A 392 9.99 18.29 11.32
N VAL A 393 10.82 18.43 10.28
CA VAL A 393 11.84 17.44 9.90
C VAL A 393 13.21 18.09 9.91
N GLY A 394 14.07 17.59 10.79
CA GLY A 394 15.46 18.01 10.95
C GLY A 394 16.41 17.20 10.07
N ARG A 395 16.33 15.86 10.15
CA ARG A 395 17.32 14.96 9.52
C ARG A 395 16.74 14.05 8.43
N GLY A 396 15.50 13.60 8.57
CA GLY A 396 14.84 12.74 7.58
C GLY A 396 14.42 13.46 6.30
N GLY A 397 13.85 12.69 5.39
CA GLY A 397 13.10 13.13 4.22
C GLY A 397 11.62 12.79 4.40
N ILE A 398 10.75 13.72 4.02
CA ILE A 398 9.30 13.48 4.02
C ILE A 398 8.73 13.88 2.66
N GLN A 399 7.74 13.12 2.22
CA GLN A 399 6.94 13.46 1.06
C GLN A 399 5.48 13.21 1.40
N LEU A 400 4.66 14.23 1.15
CA LEU A 400 3.22 14.14 1.26
C LEU A 400 2.61 14.36 -0.12
N ILE A 401 1.81 13.40 -0.57
CA ILE A 401 1.03 13.48 -1.81
C ILE A 401 -0.45 13.40 -1.46
N ARG A 402 -1.25 14.36 -1.96
CA ARG A 402 -2.71 14.36 -1.77
C ARG A 402 -3.41 13.80 -3.00
N THR A 403 -4.43 13.00 -2.77
CA THR A 403 -5.30 12.44 -3.81
C THR A 403 -6.76 12.70 -3.47
N PRO A 404 -7.68 12.65 -4.45
CA PRO A 404 -9.12 12.74 -4.15
C PRO A 404 -9.62 11.62 -3.21
N GLY A 405 -8.86 10.53 -3.03
CA GLY A 405 -9.20 9.43 -2.14
C GLY A 405 -8.62 9.54 -0.73
N GLY A 406 -7.61 10.40 -0.51
CA GLY A 406 -6.87 10.49 0.75
C GLY A 406 -5.43 10.95 0.53
N GLU A 407 -4.49 10.53 1.37
CA GLU A 407 -3.10 10.98 1.34
C GLU A 407 -2.11 9.81 1.29
N LEU A 408 -0.98 10.04 0.63
CA LEU A 408 0.21 9.18 0.66
C LEU A 408 1.31 9.93 1.39
N LEU A 409 1.79 9.37 2.50
CA LEU A 409 2.91 9.89 3.26
C LEU A 409 4.09 8.93 3.13
N SER A 410 5.21 9.40 2.59
CA SER A 410 6.47 8.67 2.59
C SER A 410 7.45 9.38 3.51
N TYR A 411 8.08 8.61 4.40
CA TYR A 411 9.12 9.09 5.30
C TYR A 411 10.34 8.18 5.18
N GLY A 412 11.52 8.78 5.18
CA GLY A 412 12.77 8.03 5.20
C GLY A 412 13.82 8.75 6.04
N ALA A 413 14.54 7.99 6.86
CA ALA A 413 15.57 8.56 7.70
C ALA A 413 16.70 7.56 7.94
N THR A 414 17.87 8.09 8.25
CA THR A 414 19.03 7.30 8.68
C THR A 414 19.39 7.72 10.09
N TRP A 415 19.46 6.75 11.00
CA TRP A 415 19.67 7.02 12.42
C TRP A 415 20.40 5.88 13.13
N ASP A 416 20.86 6.15 14.35
CA ASP A 416 21.43 5.14 15.26
C ASP A 416 20.49 5.04 16.49
N PRO A 417 20.26 3.85 17.08
CA PRO A 417 19.44 3.70 18.29
C PRO A 417 19.82 4.61 19.47
N SER A 418 21.04 5.15 19.50
CA SER A 418 21.48 6.15 20.48
C SER A 418 21.06 7.59 20.16
N ASN A 419 20.62 7.86 18.92
CA ASN A 419 20.31 9.19 18.40
C ASN A 419 19.14 9.14 17.41
N LEU A 420 17.94 8.88 17.93
CA LEU A 420 16.71 8.82 17.14
C LEU A 420 16.30 10.23 16.66
N PRO A 421 15.89 10.42 15.39
CA PRO A 421 15.41 11.69 14.90
C PRO A 421 14.14 12.12 15.63
N SER A 422 14.07 13.38 16.04
CA SER A 422 12.86 13.98 16.62
C SER A 422 11.94 14.55 15.54
N ASP A 423 11.83 13.86 14.41
CA ASP A 423 11.05 14.30 13.26
C ASP A 423 9.56 13.99 13.53
N THR A 424 8.69 14.97 13.31
CA THR A 424 7.26 14.86 13.69
C THR A 424 6.35 15.42 12.62
N ILE A 425 5.11 14.95 12.60
CA ILE A 425 4.02 15.51 11.80
C ILE A 425 2.74 15.60 12.61
N TYR A 426 1.87 16.57 12.31
CA TYR A 426 0.55 16.61 12.93
C TYR A 426 -0.42 15.72 12.16
N PHE A 427 -1.19 14.91 12.88
CA PHE A 427 -2.19 14.00 12.37
C PHE A 427 -3.57 14.33 12.95
N ARG A 428 -4.61 14.26 12.10
CA ARG A 428 -6.01 14.31 12.54
C ARG A 428 -6.91 13.52 11.60
N THR A 429 -7.91 12.83 12.15
CA THR A 429 -8.87 12.01 11.38
C THR A 429 -9.81 12.83 10.49
N PHE A 430 -10.04 14.10 10.84
CA PHE A 430 -10.75 15.05 9.99
C PHE A 430 -10.39 16.48 10.36
N ASP A 431 -9.97 17.28 9.38
CA ASP A 431 -9.85 18.72 9.53
C ASP A 431 -10.31 19.45 8.27
N LEU A 432 -11.29 20.33 8.37
CA LEU A 432 -11.89 21.00 7.21
C LEU A 432 -10.88 21.75 6.31
N PRO A 433 -9.95 22.57 6.85
CA PRO A 433 -9.00 23.28 6.00
C PRO A 433 -7.93 22.36 5.39
N GLU A 434 -7.59 21.25 6.03
CA GLU A 434 -6.51 20.34 5.58
C GLU A 434 -7.02 19.10 4.83
N ASN A 435 -8.33 18.82 4.87
CA ASN A 435 -8.92 17.62 4.29
C ASN A 435 -8.68 17.55 2.76
N PRO A 436 -8.13 16.44 2.24
CA PRO A 436 -7.73 16.34 0.84
C PRO A 436 -8.93 16.41 -0.12
N GLN A 437 -10.09 15.86 0.23
CA GLN A 437 -11.30 15.93 -0.62
C GLN A 437 -11.85 17.35 -0.72
N ILE A 438 -11.84 18.10 0.38
CA ILE A 438 -12.26 19.51 0.40
C ILE A 438 -11.29 20.35 -0.42
N LEU A 439 -9.98 20.18 -0.22
CA LEU A 439 -8.96 20.87 -1.00
C LEU A 439 -9.05 20.56 -2.51
N PHE A 440 -9.45 19.34 -2.88
CA PHE A 440 -9.73 18.99 -4.27
C PHE A 440 -10.92 19.80 -4.82
N GLY A 441 -12.00 19.91 -4.05
CA GLY A 441 -13.14 20.76 -4.39
C GLY A 441 -12.75 22.22 -4.57
N VAL A 442 -11.94 22.76 -3.65
CA VAL A 442 -11.39 24.12 -3.74
C VAL A 442 -10.56 24.30 -5.00
N MET A 443 -9.69 23.34 -5.32
CA MET A 443 -8.90 23.36 -6.55
C MET A 443 -9.79 23.42 -7.79
N LEU A 444 -10.81 22.57 -7.89
CA LEU A 444 -11.73 22.54 -9.04
C LEU A 444 -12.49 23.85 -9.18
N VAL A 445 -13.03 24.38 -8.08
CA VAL A 445 -13.75 25.66 -8.06
C VAL A 445 -12.83 26.81 -8.47
N ALA A 446 -11.62 26.88 -7.93
CA ALA A 446 -10.64 27.91 -8.26
C ALA A 446 -10.19 27.83 -9.74
N CYS A 447 -9.89 26.63 -10.24
CA CYS A 447 -9.51 26.42 -11.64
C CYS A 447 -10.64 26.82 -12.60
N TYR A 448 -11.87 26.42 -12.29
CA TYR A 448 -13.05 26.81 -13.04
C TYR A 448 -13.29 28.32 -13.00
N ALA A 449 -13.17 28.94 -11.82
CA ALA A 449 -13.34 30.38 -11.65
C ALA A 449 -12.29 31.17 -12.44
N ILE A 450 -11.00 30.79 -12.38
CA ILE A 450 -9.94 31.40 -13.18
C ILE A 450 -10.29 31.31 -14.67
N SER A 451 -10.63 30.12 -15.16
CA SER A 451 -10.99 29.91 -16.58
C SER A 451 -12.19 30.76 -17.00
N ARG A 452 -13.26 30.77 -16.19
CA ARG A 452 -14.50 31.47 -16.48
C ARG A 452 -14.36 33.00 -16.39
N LEU A 453 -13.62 33.52 -15.41
CA LEU A 453 -13.37 34.97 -15.29
C LEU A 453 -12.57 35.50 -16.48
N GLN A 454 -11.55 34.76 -16.92
CA GLN A 454 -10.76 35.13 -18.09
C GLN A 454 -11.58 35.08 -19.38
N GLU A 455 -12.36 34.02 -19.59
CA GLU A 455 -13.22 33.88 -20.78
C GLU A 455 -14.33 34.94 -20.79
N GLY A 456 -14.97 35.18 -19.65
CA GLY A 456 -16.02 36.20 -19.52
C GLY A 456 -15.50 37.63 -19.70
N ALA A 457 -14.26 37.93 -19.28
CA ALA A 457 -13.62 39.22 -19.54
C ALA A 457 -13.37 39.43 -21.05
N TYR A 458 -12.89 38.41 -21.75
CA TYR A 458 -12.69 38.46 -23.20
C TYR A 458 -14.01 38.56 -23.97
N GLN A 459 -15.04 37.81 -23.58
CA GLN A 459 -16.36 37.90 -24.22
C GLN A 459 -16.95 39.29 -24.08
N ARG A 460 -16.92 39.89 -22.88
CA ARG A 460 -17.37 41.29 -22.68
C ARG A 460 -16.59 42.28 -23.55
N PHE A 461 -15.27 42.11 -23.65
CA PHE A 461 -14.41 42.92 -24.52
C PHE A 461 -14.75 42.79 -26.01
N ARG A 462 -15.06 41.57 -26.46
CA ARG A 462 -15.48 41.30 -27.84
C ARG A 462 -16.87 41.87 -28.12
N ASP A 463 -17.79 41.74 -27.17
CA ASP A 463 -19.19 42.15 -27.33
C ASP A 463 -19.36 43.68 -27.32
N SER A 464 -18.45 44.42 -26.65
CA SER A 464 -18.41 45.88 -26.69
C SER A 464 -17.93 46.47 -28.03
N HIS A 465 -17.40 45.65 -28.95
CA HIS A 465 -17.09 46.07 -30.32
C HIS A 465 -18.30 45.84 -31.26
N PRO A 466 -18.55 46.75 -32.24
CA PRO A 466 -19.61 46.58 -33.23
C PRO A 466 -19.48 45.24 -33.98
N ALA A 467 -20.60 44.64 -34.37
CA ALA A 467 -20.67 43.28 -34.91
C ALA A 467 -19.74 43.04 -36.12
N GLU A 468 -19.53 44.08 -36.93
CA GLU A 468 -18.67 44.09 -38.12
C GLU A 468 -17.18 43.92 -37.78
N TYR A 469 -16.72 44.41 -36.62
CA TYR A 469 -15.32 44.37 -36.20
C TYR A 469 -14.99 43.22 -35.23
N ARG A 470 -16.00 42.50 -34.72
CA ARG A 470 -15.82 41.35 -33.80
C ARG A 470 -14.86 40.26 -34.30
N PRO A 471 -14.80 39.93 -35.60
CA PRO A 471 -13.84 38.93 -36.11
C PRO A 471 -12.38 39.38 -36.02
N ALA A 472 -12.11 40.69 -35.95
CA ALA A 472 -10.77 41.26 -35.89
C ALA A 472 -10.23 41.41 -34.45
N VAL A 473 -11.09 41.26 -33.43
CA VAL A 473 -10.72 41.39 -32.02
C VAL A 473 -9.89 40.17 -31.59
N TYR A 474 -8.61 40.38 -31.27
CA TYR A 474 -7.69 39.29 -30.96
C TYR A 474 -7.64 38.98 -29.46
N ARG A 475 -7.65 37.69 -29.13
CA ARG A 475 -7.50 37.20 -27.75
C ARG A 475 -6.05 37.35 -27.30
N SER A 476 -5.81 38.02 -26.16
CA SER A 476 -4.46 38.20 -25.63
C SER A 476 -3.87 36.86 -25.14
N LYS A 477 -2.96 36.29 -25.95
CA LYS A 477 -2.39 34.95 -25.69
C LYS A 477 -1.60 34.88 -24.39
N TRP A 478 -0.88 35.95 -24.01
CA TRP A 478 -0.08 35.96 -22.79
C TRP A 478 -0.95 35.93 -21.52
N LEU A 479 -2.04 36.68 -21.50
CA LEU A 479 -2.97 36.76 -20.38
C LEU A 479 -3.68 35.43 -20.10
N HIS A 480 -4.09 34.71 -21.14
CA HIS A 480 -4.65 33.36 -20.95
C HIS A 480 -3.59 32.31 -20.63
N ARG A 481 -2.34 32.51 -21.04
CA ARG A 481 -1.22 31.64 -20.60
C ARG A 481 -0.94 31.82 -19.11
N SER A 482 -1.01 33.03 -18.56
CA SER A 482 -0.83 33.23 -17.11
C SER A 482 -1.93 32.56 -16.28
N GLY A 483 -3.18 32.56 -16.76
CA GLY A 483 -4.26 31.79 -16.15
C GLY A 483 -4.01 30.28 -16.14
N LYS A 484 -3.49 29.73 -17.26
CA LYS A 484 -3.07 28.31 -17.32
C LYS A 484 -1.91 27.99 -16.38
N VAL A 485 -0.95 28.91 -16.23
CA VAL A 485 0.15 28.76 -15.27
C VAL A 485 -0.38 28.77 -13.83
N ALA A 486 -1.29 29.68 -13.49
CA ALA A 486 -1.93 29.71 -12.18
C ALA A 486 -2.69 28.41 -11.87
N ILE A 487 -3.43 27.87 -12.84
CA ILE A 487 -4.07 26.55 -12.72
C ILE A 487 -3.02 25.44 -12.50
N GLY A 488 -1.92 25.46 -13.25
CA GLY A 488 -0.83 24.49 -13.06
C GLY A 488 -0.19 24.56 -11.67
N ILE A 489 -0.04 25.76 -11.11
CA ILE A 489 0.46 25.97 -9.75
C ILE A 489 -0.51 25.39 -8.70
N LEU A 490 -1.82 25.62 -8.86
CA LEU A 490 -2.83 25.04 -7.98
C LEU A 490 -2.81 23.51 -8.03
N ILE A 491 -2.77 22.93 -9.23
CA ILE A 491 -2.69 21.47 -9.40
C ILE A 491 -1.42 20.91 -8.74
N LEU A 492 -0.26 21.55 -8.95
CA LEU A 492 1.01 21.11 -8.36
C LEU A 492 0.95 21.10 -6.83
N PHE A 493 0.53 22.20 -6.20
CA PHE A 493 0.52 22.31 -4.74
C PHE A 493 -0.63 21.56 -4.07
N TYR A 494 -1.69 21.25 -4.81
CA TYR A 494 -2.70 20.31 -4.36
C TYR A 494 -2.09 18.90 -4.26
N PHE A 495 -1.58 18.35 -5.36
CA PHE A 495 -1.07 16.98 -5.38
C PHE A 495 0.20 16.80 -4.56
N VAL A 496 1.12 17.78 -4.58
CA VAL A 496 2.41 17.70 -3.90
C VAL A 496 2.62 18.94 -3.04
N PRO A 497 2.01 19.02 -1.85
CA PRO A 497 2.19 20.15 -0.93
C PRO A 497 3.64 20.36 -0.46
N THR A 498 4.48 19.33 -0.59
CA THR A 498 5.91 19.32 -0.28
C THR A 498 6.80 19.68 -1.48
N ALA A 499 6.26 20.11 -2.62
CA ALA A 499 7.02 20.30 -3.87
C ALA A 499 8.24 21.24 -3.75
N LEU A 500 8.23 22.18 -2.79
CA LEU A 500 9.34 23.10 -2.56
C LEU A 500 10.57 22.44 -1.94
N TRP A 501 10.42 21.24 -1.36
CA TRP A 501 11.52 20.52 -0.73
C TRP A 501 12.57 20.08 -1.74
N VAL A 502 12.15 19.79 -2.98
CA VAL A 502 13.06 19.38 -4.06
C VAL A 502 14.04 20.49 -4.44
N ILE A 503 13.67 21.76 -4.21
CA ILE A 503 14.55 22.92 -4.43
C ILE A 503 15.23 23.39 -3.13
N GLY A 504 15.23 22.55 -2.08
CA GLY A 504 15.87 22.81 -0.79
C GLY A 504 15.09 23.69 0.17
N ILE A 505 13.88 24.14 -0.21
CA ILE A 505 13.03 24.96 0.65
C ILE A 505 12.11 24.03 1.44
N ARG A 506 12.40 23.84 2.74
CA ARG A 506 11.61 23.02 3.66
C ARG A 506 10.28 23.68 4.09
N ALA A 507 9.50 24.12 3.10
CA ALA A 507 8.17 24.69 3.29
C ALA A 507 7.11 23.72 2.77
N VAL A 508 6.00 23.59 3.50
CA VAL A 508 4.85 22.78 3.11
C VAL A 508 3.65 23.68 2.92
N VAL A 509 2.96 23.51 1.79
CA VAL A 509 1.71 24.21 1.53
C VAL A 509 0.59 23.51 2.30
N SER A 510 0.36 23.97 3.53
CA SER A 510 -0.79 23.56 4.32
C SER A 510 -2.09 23.91 3.59
N GLY A 511 -3.16 23.22 3.92
CA GLY A 511 -4.49 23.45 3.41
C GLY A 511 -4.94 24.90 3.61
N LEU A 512 -4.73 25.49 4.79
CA LEU A 512 -5.04 26.92 5.00
C LEU A 512 -4.26 27.84 4.04
N ILE A 513 -2.96 27.58 3.83
CA ILE A 513 -2.15 28.33 2.86
C ILE A 513 -2.71 28.12 1.44
N TYR A 514 -3.14 26.89 1.11
CA TYR A 514 -3.71 26.55 -0.19
C TYR A 514 -5.05 27.26 -0.45
N TRP A 515 -5.91 27.39 0.57
CA TRP A 515 -7.14 28.18 0.51
C TRP A 515 -6.83 29.64 0.17
N VAL A 516 -5.90 30.26 0.90
CA VAL A 516 -5.48 31.65 0.66
C VAL A 516 -4.89 31.81 -0.74
N LEU A 517 -4.02 30.88 -1.16
CA LEU A 517 -3.41 30.87 -2.49
C LEU A 517 -4.48 30.79 -3.59
N SER A 518 -5.47 29.90 -3.42
CA SER A 518 -6.57 29.70 -4.36
C SER A 518 -7.40 30.96 -4.55
N VAL A 519 -7.85 31.57 -3.45
CA VAL A 519 -8.62 32.83 -3.49
C VAL A 519 -7.80 33.96 -4.10
N THR A 520 -6.53 34.08 -3.69
CA THR A 520 -5.63 35.14 -4.16
C THR A 520 -5.39 35.03 -5.67
N LEU A 521 -5.12 33.84 -6.19
CA LEU A 521 -4.92 33.61 -7.63
C LEU A 521 -6.19 33.89 -8.45
N VAL A 522 -7.37 33.48 -7.95
CA VAL A 522 -8.66 33.78 -8.60
C VAL A 522 -8.89 35.29 -8.70
N LEU A 523 -8.71 36.02 -7.59
CA LEU A 523 -8.90 37.47 -7.54
C LEU A 523 -7.88 38.21 -8.39
N LEU A 524 -6.59 37.86 -8.28
CA LEU A 524 -5.51 38.50 -9.01
C LEU A 524 -5.67 38.30 -10.52
N ILE A 525 -5.86 37.06 -10.98
CA ILE A 525 -6.06 36.79 -12.41
C ILE A 525 -7.35 37.45 -12.91
N GLY A 526 -8.45 37.38 -12.15
CA GLY A 526 -9.72 38.01 -12.51
C GLY A 526 -9.64 39.54 -12.64
N PHE A 527 -8.97 40.21 -11.69
CA PHE A 527 -8.80 41.65 -11.70
C PHE A 527 -7.84 42.10 -12.80
N VAL A 528 -6.67 41.47 -12.91
CA VAL A 528 -5.67 41.79 -13.94
C VAL A 528 -6.24 41.60 -15.34
N THR A 529 -6.98 40.50 -15.58
CA THR A 529 -7.59 40.27 -16.89
C THR A 529 -8.67 41.28 -17.22
N ARG A 530 -9.52 41.64 -16.25
CA ARG A 530 -10.55 42.66 -16.43
C ARG A 530 -9.95 44.04 -16.68
N ALA A 531 -8.95 44.44 -15.90
CA ALA A 531 -8.29 45.74 -16.04
C ALA A 531 -7.57 45.85 -17.39
N SER A 532 -6.84 44.82 -17.78
CA SER A 532 -6.12 44.79 -19.07
C SER A 532 -7.05 44.92 -20.26
N TYR A 533 -8.14 44.15 -20.33
CA TYR A 533 -9.11 44.27 -21.42
C TYR A 533 -9.90 45.59 -21.39
N ARG A 534 -10.11 46.19 -20.21
CA ARG A 534 -10.73 47.52 -20.10
C ARG A 534 -9.83 48.62 -20.65
N GLN A 535 -8.53 48.57 -20.35
CA GLN A 535 -7.58 49.54 -20.91
C GLN A 535 -7.52 49.48 -22.44
N HIS A 536 -7.57 48.27 -23.02
CA HIS A 536 -7.61 48.10 -24.48
C HIS A 536 -8.92 48.58 -25.13
N LEU A 537 -10.01 48.77 -24.36
CA LEU A 537 -11.24 49.39 -24.85
C LEU A 537 -11.11 50.92 -24.95
N GLU A 538 -10.39 51.52 -24.01
CA GLU A 538 -10.19 52.98 -23.95
C GLU A 538 -9.21 53.47 -25.02
N GLU A 539 -8.35 52.58 -25.56
CA GLU A 539 -7.37 52.86 -26.62
C GLU A 539 -7.89 52.63 -28.05
N ALA A 540 -9.15 52.18 -28.24
CA ALA A 540 -9.69 51.92 -29.58
C ALA A 540 -9.96 53.24 -30.34
N PRO A 541 -9.49 53.40 -31.60
CA PRO A 541 -9.70 54.64 -32.36
C PRO A 541 -11.19 54.82 -32.72
N PRO A 542 -11.70 56.07 -32.79
CA PRO A 542 -13.10 56.32 -33.13
C PRO A 542 -13.42 55.84 -34.56
N PRO A 543 -14.69 55.46 -34.83
CA PRO A 543 -15.08 54.92 -36.12
C PRO A 543 -14.86 55.96 -37.23
N VAL A 544 -14.15 55.54 -38.29
CA VAL A 544 -14.05 56.29 -39.54
C VAL A 544 -15.44 56.27 -40.19
N VAL A 545 -16.02 57.46 -40.36
CA VAL A 545 -17.23 57.66 -41.17
C VAL A 545 -16.75 57.76 -42.62
N ASP A 546 -16.85 56.67 -43.37
CA ASP A 546 -16.61 56.71 -44.82
C ASP A 546 -17.93 56.90 -45.58
N GLU A 547 -17.90 57.90 -46.45
CA GLU A 547 -18.98 58.35 -47.32
C GLU A 547 -19.38 57.31 -48.39
N GLU A 548 -20.65 57.42 -48.80
CA GLU A 548 -21.33 56.86 -49.98
C GLU A 548 -20.50 55.98 -50.94
N SER A 549 -20.90 54.72 -51.08
CA SER A 549 -20.67 53.97 -52.32
C SER A 549 -21.96 53.36 -52.88
N THR A 550 -22.12 53.64 -54.16
CA THR A 550 -23.27 53.47 -55.06
C THR A 550 -23.82 52.03 -55.17
N VAL A 551 -25.16 51.95 -55.17
CA VAL A 551 -25.97 50.76 -55.46
C VAL A 551 -25.92 50.41 -56.95
N VAL A 552 -25.44 49.21 -57.30
CA VAL A 552 -25.62 48.62 -58.63
C VAL A 552 -26.66 47.51 -58.57
N ARG A 553 -27.81 47.78 -59.21
CA ARG A 553 -29.00 46.93 -59.34
C ARG A 553 -28.77 45.92 -60.48
N LYS A 554 -28.72 44.62 -60.18
CA LYS A 554 -28.71 43.55 -61.21
C LYS A 554 -30.10 42.93 -61.34
N ILE A 555 -30.69 43.10 -62.51
CA ILE A 555 -31.99 42.63 -62.96
C ILE A 555 -31.93 41.10 -63.13
N ILE A 556 -32.87 40.37 -62.53
CA ILE A 556 -33.10 38.94 -62.77
C ILE A 556 -34.47 38.82 -63.47
N SER A 557 -34.47 38.25 -64.67
CA SER A 557 -35.65 37.92 -65.47
C SER A 557 -36.45 36.76 -64.83
N PRO A 558 -37.80 36.77 -64.89
CA PRO A 558 -38.61 35.66 -64.39
C PRO A 558 -38.69 34.53 -65.42
N ALA A 559 -38.55 33.29 -64.95
CA ALA A 559 -38.89 32.06 -65.67
C ALA A 559 -40.25 31.53 -65.16
N PRO A 560 -40.98 30.72 -65.96
CA PRO A 560 -42.43 30.68 -65.97
C PRO A 560 -43.06 29.84 -64.84
N SER A 561 -44.29 30.21 -64.50
CA SER A 561 -45.21 29.53 -63.60
C SER A 561 -45.51 28.10 -64.06
N SER A 562 -45.10 27.12 -63.25
CA SER A 562 -45.60 25.75 -63.29
C SER A 562 -47.07 25.76 -62.87
N GLU A 563 -47.94 25.31 -63.77
CA GLU A 563 -49.34 25.00 -63.48
C GLU A 563 -49.43 24.04 -62.30
N ALA A 564 -50.30 24.37 -61.34
CA ALA A 564 -50.53 23.57 -60.14
C ALA A 564 -51.30 22.30 -60.53
N SER A 565 -50.69 21.13 -60.29
CA SER A 565 -51.35 19.83 -60.45
C SER A 565 -52.55 19.72 -59.50
N PRO A 566 -53.64 19.05 -59.91
CA PRO A 566 -54.84 18.93 -59.09
C PRO A 566 -54.56 18.20 -57.76
N VAL A 567 -55.27 18.61 -56.71
CA VAL A 567 -55.11 18.07 -55.34
C VAL A 567 -55.87 16.75 -55.21
N VAL A 568 -55.16 15.69 -54.81
CA VAL A 568 -55.67 14.31 -54.70
C VAL A 568 -56.15 13.98 -53.28
N GLY A 569 -55.75 14.77 -52.28
CA GLY A 569 -56.23 14.66 -50.92
C GLY A 569 -55.38 15.45 -49.92
N GLN A 570 -55.60 15.25 -48.62
CA GLN A 570 -54.82 15.88 -47.56
C GLN A 570 -54.05 14.82 -46.75
N CYS A 571 -52.79 15.09 -46.43
CA CYS A 571 -51.96 14.19 -45.63
C CYS A 571 -52.46 14.16 -44.18
N THR A 572 -52.85 12.98 -43.71
CA THR A 572 -53.41 12.79 -42.35
C THR A 572 -52.38 12.96 -41.22
N HIS A 573 -51.09 13.09 -41.52
CA HIS A 573 -50.04 13.36 -40.52
C HIS A 573 -49.66 14.85 -40.42
N CYS A 574 -49.38 15.51 -41.54
CA CYS A 574 -48.93 16.91 -41.54
C CYS A 574 -50.02 17.91 -41.95
N LEU A 575 -51.21 17.44 -42.30
CA LEU A 575 -52.38 18.24 -42.69
C LEU A 575 -52.16 19.15 -43.91
N LYS A 576 -51.13 18.88 -44.72
CA LYS A 576 -50.90 19.59 -45.99
C LYS A 576 -51.59 18.86 -47.14
N GLU A 577 -52.00 19.63 -48.15
CA GLU A 577 -52.54 19.11 -49.41
C GLU A 577 -51.50 18.26 -50.13
N ILE A 578 -51.97 17.22 -50.81
CA ILE A 578 -51.19 16.27 -51.60
C ILE A 578 -51.57 16.50 -53.06
N HIS A 579 -50.60 16.85 -53.90
CA HIS A 579 -50.82 17.05 -55.33
C HIS A 579 -50.68 15.71 -56.08
N GLU A 580 -51.30 15.59 -57.26
CA GLU A 580 -51.25 14.37 -58.08
C GLU A 580 -49.84 13.94 -58.48
N SER A 581 -48.91 14.91 -58.54
CA SER A 581 -47.49 14.68 -58.82
C SER A 581 -46.71 14.15 -57.61
N ASP A 582 -47.25 14.17 -56.39
CA ASP A 582 -46.58 13.72 -55.18
C ASP A 582 -46.69 12.20 -54.98
N ARG A 583 -45.60 11.56 -54.57
CA ARG A 583 -45.63 10.13 -54.16
C ARG A 583 -46.45 9.98 -52.87
N THR A 584 -47.51 9.19 -52.92
CA THR A 584 -48.43 8.98 -51.80
C THR A 584 -48.38 7.56 -51.26
N TYR A 585 -48.59 7.43 -49.95
CA TYR A 585 -48.86 6.15 -49.31
C TYR A 585 -50.31 6.11 -48.86
N ARG A 586 -51.07 5.13 -49.35
CA ARG A 586 -52.46 4.88 -48.94
C ARG A 586 -52.50 3.68 -48.00
N CYS A 587 -52.87 3.92 -46.75
CA CYS A 587 -53.08 2.86 -45.77
C CYS A 587 -54.35 2.06 -46.13
N THR A 588 -54.40 0.78 -45.73
CA THR A 588 -55.58 -0.09 -45.92
C THR A 588 -56.86 0.43 -45.27
N CYS A 589 -56.77 1.39 -44.35
CA CYS A 589 -57.93 2.06 -43.74
C CYS A 589 -58.40 3.31 -44.50
N GLY A 590 -57.83 3.59 -45.67
CA GLY A 590 -58.16 4.74 -46.51
C GLY A 590 -57.40 6.04 -46.20
N ALA A 591 -56.57 6.08 -45.14
CA ALA A 591 -55.77 7.26 -44.81
C ALA A 591 -54.64 7.50 -45.83
N LEU A 592 -54.49 8.75 -46.27
CA LEU A 592 -53.46 9.20 -47.21
C LEU A 592 -52.35 9.95 -46.48
N PHE A 593 -51.11 9.71 -46.91
CA PHE A 593 -49.91 10.35 -46.40
C PHE A 593 -48.97 10.72 -47.54
N HIS A 594 -48.19 11.80 -47.40
CA HIS A 594 -46.97 11.95 -48.17
C HIS A 594 -46.06 10.75 -47.92
N PHE A 595 -45.41 10.22 -48.95
CA PHE A 595 -44.49 9.09 -48.80
C PHE A 595 -43.40 9.37 -47.73
N ALA A 596 -42.84 10.58 -47.71
CA ALA A 596 -41.89 11.01 -46.69
C ALA A 596 -42.50 11.01 -45.28
N CYS A 597 -43.74 11.46 -45.10
CA CYS A 597 -44.42 11.41 -43.80
C CYS A 597 -44.72 9.97 -43.35
N ALA A 598 -45.06 9.08 -44.28
CA ALA A 598 -45.28 7.66 -43.97
C ALA A 598 -43.98 6.93 -43.57
N SER A 599 -42.84 7.30 -44.17
CA SER A 599 -41.54 6.68 -43.88
C SER A 599 -41.04 6.93 -42.45
N GLY A 600 -41.50 8.01 -41.79
CA GLY A 600 -41.19 8.32 -40.39
C GLY A 600 -42.12 7.66 -39.37
N LEU A 601 -43.14 6.90 -39.81
CA LEU A 601 -44.18 6.34 -38.94
C LEU A 601 -44.11 4.80 -38.93
N MET A 602 -43.99 4.21 -37.75
CA MET A 602 -44.02 2.74 -37.60
C MET A 602 -45.45 2.17 -37.72
N ARG A 603 -46.49 2.97 -37.42
CA ARG A 603 -47.90 2.58 -37.47
C ARG A 603 -48.75 3.74 -37.95
N CYS A 604 -49.85 3.44 -38.66
CA CYS A 604 -50.81 4.45 -39.10
C CYS A 604 -51.49 5.12 -37.88
N PRO A 605 -51.46 6.46 -37.72
CA PRO A 605 -52.12 7.16 -36.61
C PRO A 605 -53.63 6.92 -36.56
N ASN A 606 -54.26 6.70 -37.72
CA ASN A 606 -55.71 6.55 -37.83
C ASN A 606 -56.21 5.14 -37.43
N CYS A 607 -55.54 4.08 -37.90
CA CYS A 607 -56.02 2.69 -37.68
C CYS A 607 -55.05 1.78 -36.90
N ARG A 608 -53.87 2.30 -36.52
CA ARG A 608 -52.79 1.60 -35.79
C ARG A 608 -52.21 0.35 -36.46
N LYS A 609 -52.59 0.04 -37.71
CA LYS A 609 -51.96 -1.01 -38.51
C LYS A 609 -50.53 -0.62 -38.95
N PRO A 610 -49.59 -1.57 -39.07
CA PRO A 610 -48.23 -1.30 -39.50
C PRO A 610 -48.20 -0.76 -40.94
N ILE A 611 -47.31 0.20 -41.19
CA ILE A 611 -47.05 0.71 -42.54
C ILE A 611 -46.20 -0.32 -43.29
N ALA A 612 -46.57 -0.67 -44.53
CA ALA A 612 -45.98 -1.80 -45.25
C ALA A 612 -44.45 -1.66 -45.40
N ALA A 613 -43.73 -2.76 -45.21
CA ALA A 613 -42.25 -2.82 -45.19
C ALA A 613 -41.56 -2.23 -46.43
N GLY A 614 -42.26 -2.16 -47.58
CA GLY A 614 -41.77 -1.52 -48.80
C GLY A 614 -41.54 0.00 -48.68
N VAL A 615 -42.09 0.67 -47.67
CA VAL A 615 -41.87 2.11 -47.39
C VAL A 615 -40.67 2.34 -46.46
N LEU A 616 -40.23 1.32 -45.70
CA LEU A 616 -39.12 1.40 -44.74
C LEU A 616 -37.76 0.96 -45.33
N SER A 617 -37.72 0.62 -46.63
CA SER A 617 -36.58 -0.07 -47.27
C SER A 617 -35.83 0.79 -48.30
N GLU A 618 -35.45 2.01 -47.94
CA GLU A 618 -34.28 2.66 -48.55
C GLU A 618 -33.36 3.16 -47.44
N ARG A 619 -32.69 2.23 -46.74
CA ARG A 619 -31.51 2.60 -45.95
C ARG A 619 -30.45 3.09 -46.91
N LYS A 620 -30.05 4.36 -46.77
CA LYS A 620 -29.03 5.01 -47.60
C LYS A 620 -27.74 4.19 -47.52
N ARG A 621 -27.05 4.01 -48.65
CA ARG A 621 -25.73 3.37 -48.68
C ARG A 621 -24.67 4.43 -48.44
N VAL A 622 -23.81 4.22 -47.45
CA VAL A 622 -22.68 5.10 -47.10
C VAL A 622 -21.37 4.39 -47.43
N SER A 623 -20.41 5.14 -47.97
CA SER A 623 -19.07 4.62 -48.27
C SER A 623 -18.16 4.74 -47.05
N LEU A 624 -17.62 3.62 -46.58
CA LEU A 624 -16.63 3.57 -45.49
C LEU A 624 -15.29 3.13 -46.05
N ARG A 625 -14.20 3.67 -45.51
CA ARG A 625 -12.83 3.26 -45.86
C ARG A 625 -12.35 2.18 -44.90
N CYS A 626 -11.82 1.07 -45.40
CA CYS A 626 -11.23 0.02 -44.58
C CYS A 626 -9.94 0.51 -43.91
N GLU A 627 -9.82 0.35 -42.59
CA GLU A 627 -8.59 0.71 -41.86
C GLU A 627 -7.40 -0.21 -42.18
N SER A 628 -7.64 -1.46 -42.59
CA SER A 628 -6.58 -2.42 -42.88
C SER A 628 -5.94 -2.25 -44.27
N CYS A 629 -6.71 -1.92 -45.32
CA CYS A 629 -6.20 -1.82 -46.70
C CYS A 629 -6.53 -0.50 -47.42
N GLY A 630 -7.33 0.38 -46.83
CA GLY A 630 -7.70 1.67 -47.43
C GLY A 630 -8.80 1.60 -48.50
N GLU A 631 -9.34 0.41 -48.81
CA GLU A 631 -10.41 0.23 -49.81
C GLU A 631 -11.74 0.84 -49.36
N LEU A 632 -12.49 1.45 -50.29
CA LEU A 632 -13.81 1.99 -50.03
C LEU A 632 -14.89 0.91 -50.23
N GLN A 633 -15.66 0.63 -49.19
CA GLN A 633 -16.79 -0.31 -49.23
C GLN A 633 -18.10 0.45 -49.02
N THR A 634 -19.14 0.09 -49.77
CA THR A 634 -20.49 0.63 -49.58
C THR A 634 -21.25 -0.22 -48.59
N VAL A 635 -21.66 0.37 -47.46
CA VAL A 635 -22.40 -0.31 -46.39
C VAL A 635 -23.73 0.38 -46.13
N LEU A 636 -24.66 -0.30 -45.47
CA LEU A 636 -25.94 0.31 -45.08
C LEU A 636 -25.73 1.28 -43.91
N GLU A 637 -26.34 2.46 -44.00
CA GLU A 637 -26.31 3.47 -42.94
C GLU A 637 -26.81 2.87 -41.61
N GLY A 638 -26.02 3.03 -40.54
CA GLY A 638 -26.27 2.46 -39.22
C GLY A 638 -25.61 1.10 -38.92
N THR A 639 -24.89 0.49 -39.87
CA THR A 639 -24.14 -0.76 -39.62
C THR A 639 -22.80 -0.45 -38.94
N ASP A 640 -22.48 -1.12 -37.82
CA ASP A 640 -21.21 -0.90 -37.12
C ASP A 640 -20.02 -1.40 -37.98
N PRO A 641 -19.05 -0.54 -38.33
CA PRO A 641 -17.88 -0.92 -39.12
C PRO A 641 -17.00 -1.98 -38.46
N ARG A 642 -17.01 -2.13 -37.13
CA ARG A 642 -16.20 -3.13 -36.42
C ARG A 642 -16.73 -4.55 -36.64
N ALA A 643 -18.00 -4.67 -37.02
CA ALA A 643 -18.67 -5.94 -37.31
C ALA A 643 -18.59 -6.35 -38.80
N LEU A 644 -18.08 -5.49 -39.67
CA LEU A 644 -18.00 -5.74 -41.11
C LEU A 644 -16.61 -6.21 -41.53
N THR A 645 -16.55 -7.13 -42.50
CA THR A 645 -15.32 -7.54 -43.17
C THR A 645 -15.18 -6.80 -44.50
N CYS A 646 -13.95 -6.45 -44.86
CA CYS A 646 -13.62 -5.84 -46.13
C CYS A 646 -13.62 -6.91 -47.23
N ALA A 647 -14.38 -6.69 -48.30
CA ALA A 647 -14.43 -7.63 -49.42
C ALA A 647 -13.09 -7.76 -50.17
N ASN A 648 -12.19 -6.77 -50.06
CA ASN A 648 -10.90 -6.77 -50.74
C ASN A 648 -9.82 -7.53 -49.94
N CYS A 649 -9.58 -7.14 -48.69
CA CYS A 649 -8.50 -7.74 -47.89
C CYS A 649 -8.94 -8.80 -46.88
N GLY A 650 -10.25 -9.03 -46.72
CA GLY A 650 -10.82 -9.92 -45.70
C GLY A 650 -10.65 -9.43 -44.25
N GLY A 651 -9.92 -8.34 -44.01
CA GLY A 651 -9.77 -7.70 -42.70
C GLY A 651 -11.03 -6.95 -42.27
N ARG A 652 -11.13 -6.56 -40.99
CA ARG A 652 -12.29 -5.79 -40.50
C ARG A 652 -12.28 -4.35 -41.06
N MET A 653 -13.45 -3.76 -41.25
CA MET A 653 -13.56 -2.38 -41.71
C MET A 653 -13.03 -1.37 -40.67
N ARG A 654 -13.14 -1.69 -39.37
CA ARG A 654 -12.56 -0.94 -38.24
C ARG A 654 -12.10 -1.88 -37.13
N HIS A 655 -10.99 -1.55 -36.46
CA HIS A 655 -10.46 -2.33 -35.34
C HIS A 655 -11.15 -1.99 -33.98
N LEU A 656 -11.05 -2.89 -33.01
CA LEU A 656 -11.41 -2.61 -31.62
C LEU A 656 -10.33 -1.73 -30.97
N ASP A 657 -10.74 -0.86 -30.05
CA ASP A 657 -9.81 -0.05 -29.28
C ASP A 657 -9.16 -0.92 -28.18
N VAL A 658 -7.85 -0.78 -27.99
CA VAL A 658 -7.11 -1.57 -27.00
C VAL A 658 -7.38 -1.04 -25.58
N GLY A 659 -7.52 -1.93 -24.59
CA GLY A 659 -7.74 -1.57 -23.18
C GLY A 659 -9.19 -1.22 -22.82
N LYS A 660 -10.15 -1.41 -23.75
CA LYS A 660 -11.59 -1.27 -23.49
C LYS A 660 -12.26 -2.62 -23.20
N ARG A 661 -13.46 -2.56 -22.63
CA ARG A 661 -14.30 -3.72 -22.31
C ARG A 661 -15.56 -3.73 -23.17
N TYR A 662 -15.76 -4.80 -23.94
CA TYR A 662 -16.83 -4.94 -24.91
C TYR A 662 -17.80 -6.06 -24.51
N LEU A 663 -19.09 -5.75 -24.42
CA LEU A 663 -20.16 -6.75 -24.36
C LEU A 663 -20.80 -6.92 -25.74
N ILE A 664 -20.78 -8.13 -26.27
CA ILE A 664 -21.33 -8.48 -27.57
C ILE A 664 -22.51 -9.44 -27.43
N VAL A 665 -23.58 -9.14 -28.14
CA VAL A 665 -24.73 -10.05 -28.27
C VAL A 665 -24.66 -10.70 -29.65
N ALA A 666 -24.24 -11.96 -29.70
CA ALA A 666 -23.97 -12.68 -30.95
C ALA A 666 -24.23 -14.18 -30.79
N SER A 667 -24.89 -14.78 -31.78
CA SER A 667 -25.17 -16.22 -31.83
C SER A 667 -23.93 -17.04 -32.20
N ASN A 668 -23.01 -16.46 -32.98
CA ASN A 668 -21.83 -17.15 -33.49
C ASN A 668 -20.56 -16.80 -32.68
N PRO A 669 -19.92 -17.77 -31.98
CA PRO A 669 -18.69 -17.53 -31.21
C PRO A 669 -17.48 -17.17 -32.09
N ALA A 670 -17.53 -17.45 -33.40
CA ALA A 670 -16.46 -17.08 -34.33
C ALA A 670 -16.18 -15.57 -34.34
N ILE A 671 -17.19 -14.74 -34.10
CA ILE A 671 -17.05 -13.28 -34.11
C ILE A 671 -16.12 -12.84 -32.96
N ALA A 672 -16.38 -13.32 -31.74
CA ALA A 672 -15.58 -12.98 -30.56
C ALA A 672 -14.15 -13.51 -30.66
N ILE A 673 -14.00 -14.75 -31.13
CA ILE A 673 -12.70 -15.41 -31.29
C ILE A 673 -11.85 -14.73 -32.37
N THR A 674 -12.47 -14.29 -33.47
CA THR A 674 -11.75 -13.54 -34.51
C THR A 674 -11.29 -12.17 -34.03
N TRP A 675 -12.12 -11.44 -33.27
CA TRP A 675 -11.73 -10.17 -32.66
C TRP A 675 -10.60 -10.31 -31.66
N MET A 676 -10.64 -11.32 -30.80
CA MET A 676 -9.52 -11.63 -29.90
C MET A 676 -8.25 -11.93 -30.70
N ARG A 677 -8.33 -12.73 -31.78
CA ARG A 677 -7.19 -13.05 -32.64
C ARG A 677 -6.56 -11.79 -33.26
N ASP A 678 -7.38 -10.82 -33.67
CA ASP A 678 -6.91 -9.56 -34.22
C ASP A 678 -6.15 -8.72 -33.18
N LEU A 679 -6.62 -8.69 -31.93
CA LEU A 679 -5.98 -7.96 -30.83
C LEU A 679 -4.61 -8.55 -30.42
N VAL A 680 -4.42 -9.86 -30.62
CA VAL A 680 -3.20 -10.57 -30.21
C VAL A 680 -2.20 -10.76 -31.36
N LYS A 681 -2.49 -10.19 -32.54
CA LYS A 681 -1.51 -10.06 -33.63
C LYS A 681 -0.26 -9.33 -33.10
N GLY A 682 0.92 -9.86 -33.43
CA GLY A 682 2.20 -9.34 -32.92
C GLY A 682 2.69 -10.01 -31.63
N GLY A 683 2.05 -11.11 -31.17
CA GLY A 683 2.57 -11.95 -30.08
C GLY A 683 2.13 -11.51 -28.68
N LYS A 684 1.07 -10.71 -28.56
CA LYS A 684 0.48 -10.35 -27.27
C LYS A 684 -0.26 -11.57 -26.67
N PRO A 685 -0.28 -11.70 -25.33
CA PRO A 685 -0.92 -12.85 -24.69
C PRO A 685 -2.46 -12.73 -24.72
N ALA A 686 -3.15 -13.86 -24.68
CA ALA A 686 -4.61 -13.94 -24.74
C ALA A 686 -5.12 -15.06 -23.82
N LEU A 687 -6.30 -14.90 -23.22
CA LEU A 687 -6.97 -15.92 -22.41
C LEU A 687 -8.41 -16.08 -22.87
N ILE A 688 -8.86 -17.33 -23.04
CA ILE A 688 -10.28 -17.64 -23.31
C ILE A 688 -10.88 -18.34 -22.10
N MET A 689 -11.96 -17.79 -21.57
CA MET A 689 -12.78 -18.40 -20.53
C MET A 689 -14.14 -18.72 -21.15
N THR A 690 -14.52 -20.00 -21.18
CA THR A 690 -15.69 -20.45 -21.93
C THR A 690 -16.38 -21.62 -21.24
N HIS A 691 -17.69 -21.77 -21.45
CA HIS A 691 -18.42 -22.97 -21.03
C HIS A 691 -18.10 -24.20 -21.88
N ALA A 692 -17.76 -23.98 -23.16
CA ALA A 692 -17.50 -25.03 -24.12
C ALA A 692 -16.21 -25.82 -23.83
N ALA A 693 -16.20 -27.10 -24.23
CA ALA A 693 -15.03 -27.95 -24.07
C ALA A 693 -13.81 -27.38 -24.84
N PRO A 694 -12.62 -27.26 -24.22
CA PRO A 694 -11.44 -26.67 -24.85
C PRO A 694 -11.04 -27.33 -26.17
N ASP A 695 -11.15 -28.65 -26.26
CA ASP A 695 -10.79 -29.41 -27.46
C ASP A 695 -11.70 -29.08 -28.65
N ARG A 696 -12.98 -28.82 -28.39
CA ARG A 696 -13.93 -28.36 -29.39
C ARG A 696 -13.55 -26.98 -29.92
N LEU A 697 -13.22 -26.04 -29.04
CA LEU A 697 -12.78 -24.69 -29.44
C LEU A 697 -11.48 -24.73 -30.28
N ARG A 698 -10.53 -25.59 -29.90
CA ARG A 698 -9.27 -25.76 -30.63
C ARG A 698 -9.49 -26.29 -32.04
N LEU A 699 -10.38 -27.26 -32.21
CA LEU A 699 -10.70 -27.87 -33.50
C LEU A 699 -11.52 -26.94 -34.40
N GLU A 700 -12.59 -26.33 -33.86
CA GLU A 700 -13.52 -25.51 -34.64
C GLU A 700 -12.92 -24.16 -35.05
N PHE A 701 -12.09 -23.54 -34.20
CA PHE A 701 -11.60 -22.16 -34.42
C PHE A 701 -10.08 -22.05 -34.54
N GLY A 702 -9.33 -23.15 -34.50
CA GLY A 702 -7.89 -23.16 -34.73
C GLY A 702 -7.07 -22.39 -33.68
N VAL A 703 -7.53 -22.36 -32.43
CA VAL A 703 -6.84 -21.68 -31.31
C VAL A 703 -5.64 -22.51 -30.84
N LYS A 704 -4.43 -22.19 -31.32
CA LYS A 704 -3.21 -22.98 -31.01
C LYS A 704 -2.37 -22.46 -29.84
N LYS A 705 -2.43 -21.17 -29.51
CA LYS A 705 -1.48 -20.53 -28.58
C LYS A 705 -2.10 -19.91 -27.32
N ALA A 706 -3.42 -19.68 -27.30
CA ALA A 706 -4.08 -19.07 -26.15
C ALA A 706 -4.49 -20.16 -25.13
N PRO A 707 -4.23 -19.98 -23.82
CA PRO A 707 -4.83 -20.80 -22.79
C PRO A 707 -6.36 -20.71 -22.85
N ILE A 708 -7.01 -21.86 -22.69
CA ILE A 708 -8.47 -21.98 -22.66
C ILE A 708 -8.84 -22.58 -21.32
N VAL A 709 -9.66 -21.85 -20.56
CA VAL A 709 -10.19 -22.26 -19.27
C VAL A 709 -11.65 -22.58 -19.45
N GLN A 710 -12.00 -23.83 -19.18
CA GLN A 710 -13.40 -24.25 -19.19
C GLN A 710 -14.05 -23.87 -17.87
N ILE A 711 -15.24 -23.29 -17.95
CA ILE A 711 -16.09 -22.97 -16.81
C ILE A 711 -17.28 -23.91 -16.84
N SER A 712 -17.31 -24.89 -15.93
CA SER A 712 -18.44 -25.81 -15.80
C SER A 712 -18.33 -26.62 -14.51
N ASP A 713 -19.48 -26.91 -13.88
CA ASP A 713 -19.55 -27.81 -12.72
C ASP A 713 -19.36 -29.29 -13.08
N ARG A 714 -19.48 -29.65 -14.37
CA ARG A 714 -19.61 -31.04 -14.82
C ARG A 714 -18.35 -31.59 -15.49
N ALA A 715 -17.37 -30.74 -15.76
CA ALA A 715 -16.17 -31.12 -16.51
C ALA A 715 -14.96 -31.28 -15.56
N PRO A 716 -14.19 -32.38 -15.65
CA PRO A 716 -13.04 -32.60 -14.78
C PRO A 716 -11.92 -31.57 -15.08
N GLY A 717 -11.48 -30.84 -14.05
CA GLY A 717 -10.46 -29.80 -14.17
C GLY A 717 -10.96 -28.45 -14.70
N ALA A 718 -12.28 -28.29 -14.88
CA ALA A 718 -12.90 -27.01 -15.16
C ALA A 718 -13.08 -26.19 -13.85
N ILE A 719 -13.24 -24.88 -14.01
CA ILE A 719 -13.57 -23.98 -12.89
C ILE A 719 -15.09 -23.97 -12.73
N ALA A 720 -15.58 -24.28 -11.53
CA ALA A 720 -16.99 -24.18 -11.21
C ALA A 720 -17.45 -22.69 -11.25
N PRO A 721 -18.65 -22.36 -11.77
CA PRO A 721 -19.12 -20.96 -11.84
C PRO A 721 -19.20 -20.25 -10.47
N ASN A 722 -19.43 -21.00 -9.39
CA ASN A 722 -19.40 -20.49 -8.01
C ASN A 722 -17.98 -20.26 -7.46
N GLU A 723 -16.96 -20.84 -8.10
CA GLU A 723 -15.54 -20.70 -7.75
C GLU A 723 -14.78 -19.75 -8.69
N LEU A 724 -15.48 -19.00 -9.55
CA LEU A 724 -14.89 -17.95 -10.40
C LEU A 724 -14.02 -16.97 -9.60
N ASP A 725 -14.38 -16.74 -8.34
CA ASP A 725 -13.59 -16.04 -7.35
C ASP A 725 -13.29 -17.04 -6.20
N PRO A 726 -12.03 -17.51 -6.01
CA PRO A 726 -10.78 -16.96 -6.55
C PRO A 726 -10.23 -17.66 -7.81
N ALA A 727 -10.74 -18.82 -8.23
CA ALA A 727 -10.06 -19.66 -9.22
C ALA A 727 -10.00 -19.02 -10.63
N GLY A 728 -11.09 -18.37 -11.05
CA GLY A 728 -11.11 -17.62 -12.31
C GLY A 728 -10.14 -16.44 -12.32
N LEU A 729 -9.98 -15.73 -11.20
CA LEU A 729 -9.01 -14.65 -11.07
C LEU A 729 -7.57 -15.16 -11.15
N ARG A 730 -7.28 -16.33 -10.55
CA ARG A 730 -5.96 -16.98 -10.65
C ARG A 730 -5.58 -17.30 -12.10
N ALA A 731 -6.54 -17.65 -12.95
CA ALA A 731 -6.30 -17.90 -14.37
C ALA A 731 -5.94 -16.63 -15.16
N ILE A 732 -6.37 -15.44 -14.71
CA ILE A 732 -6.08 -14.16 -15.34
C ILE A 732 -4.73 -13.58 -14.88
N LEU A 733 -4.28 -13.89 -13.65
CA LEU A 733 -3.03 -13.35 -13.07
C LEU A 733 -1.79 -13.46 -13.96
N PRO A 734 -1.50 -14.59 -14.65
CA PRO A 734 -0.35 -14.68 -15.55
C PRO A 734 -0.41 -13.65 -16.68
N LEU A 735 -1.61 -13.42 -17.23
CA LEU A 735 -1.84 -12.43 -18.29
C LEU A 735 -1.59 -11.00 -17.79
N ALA A 736 -2.07 -10.69 -16.57
CA ALA A 736 -1.89 -9.39 -15.94
C ALA A 736 -0.41 -9.10 -15.65
N ARG A 737 0.35 -10.08 -15.12
CA ARG A 737 1.76 -9.93 -14.75
C ARG A 737 2.70 -9.68 -15.92
N GLU A 738 2.38 -10.15 -17.12
CA GLU A 738 3.23 -9.92 -18.30
C GLU A 738 3.32 -8.45 -18.71
N GLY A 739 2.34 -7.60 -18.36
CA GLY A 739 2.38 -6.15 -18.56
C GLY A 739 2.43 -5.68 -20.03
N LYS A 740 2.19 -6.56 -21.00
CA LYS A 740 2.24 -6.26 -22.45
C LYS A 740 0.88 -5.90 -23.06
N GLY A 741 -0.13 -5.66 -22.23
CA GLY A 741 -1.54 -5.69 -22.64
C GLY A 741 -1.95 -7.10 -23.06
N GLY A 742 -3.04 -7.23 -23.82
CA GLY A 742 -3.53 -8.53 -24.29
C GLY A 742 -5.04 -8.53 -24.51
N ALA A 743 -5.63 -9.73 -24.56
CA ALA A 743 -7.07 -9.88 -24.66
C ALA A 743 -7.62 -11.01 -23.77
N ILE A 744 -8.69 -10.73 -23.02
CA ILE A 744 -9.50 -11.73 -22.33
C ILE A 744 -10.82 -11.89 -23.08
N LEU A 745 -11.18 -13.13 -23.39
CA LEU A 745 -12.45 -13.48 -24.01
C LEU A 745 -13.30 -14.31 -23.04
N TYR A 746 -14.44 -13.77 -22.62
CA TYR A 746 -15.50 -14.51 -21.94
C TYR A 746 -16.53 -14.98 -22.98
N ASP A 747 -16.46 -16.24 -23.37
CA ASP A 747 -17.35 -16.82 -24.39
C ASP A 747 -18.48 -17.64 -23.75
N GLY A 748 -19.72 -17.15 -23.90
CA GLY A 748 -20.91 -17.81 -23.33
C GLY A 748 -21.20 -17.39 -21.89
N LEU A 749 -21.17 -16.08 -21.60
CA LEU A 749 -21.51 -15.57 -20.26
C LEU A 749 -22.92 -15.97 -19.83
N ASP A 750 -23.87 -16.06 -20.77
CA ASP A 750 -25.23 -16.54 -20.50
C ASP A 750 -25.25 -17.98 -19.96
N GLU A 751 -24.34 -18.83 -20.41
CA GLU A 751 -24.23 -20.22 -19.95
C GLU A 751 -23.54 -20.28 -18.59
N MET A 752 -22.52 -19.45 -18.36
CA MET A 752 -21.88 -19.29 -17.03
C MET A 752 -22.87 -18.77 -15.98
N ILE A 753 -23.72 -17.81 -16.36
CA ILE A 753 -24.78 -17.26 -15.52
C ILE A 753 -25.87 -18.32 -15.26
N ALA A 754 -26.17 -19.17 -16.25
CA ALA A 754 -27.17 -20.22 -16.11
C ALA A 754 -26.73 -21.38 -15.20
N GLU A 755 -25.45 -21.75 -15.20
CA GLU A 755 -24.91 -22.75 -14.25
C GLU A 755 -24.61 -22.14 -12.87
N GLY A 756 -24.19 -20.87 -12.81
CA GLY A 756 -23.95 -20.15 -11.58
C GLY A 756 -25.07 -19.17 -11.21
N SER A 757 -24.68 -17.95 -10.84
CA SER A 757 -25.61 -16.84 -10.62
C SER A 757 -25.12 -15.57 -11.30
N LEU A 758 -26.06 -14.70 -11.71
CA LEU A 758 -25.73 -13.39 -12.28
C LEU A 758 -24.90 -12.54 -11.31
N ALA A 759 -25.18 -12.62 -10.01
CA ALA A 759 -24.50 -11.85 -8.98
C ALA A 759 -23.03 -12.26 -8.84
N ASP A 760 -22.75 -13.56 -8.87
CA ASP A 760 -21.38 -14.09 -8.74
C ASP A 760 -20.57 -13.79 -9.98
N VAL A 761 -21.15 -13.93 -11.17
CA VAL A 761 -20.51 -13.56 -12.44
C VAL A 761 -20.21 -12.06 -12.50
N ILE A 762 -21.14 -11.19 -12.08
CA ILE A 762 -20.87 -9.74 -12.00
C ILE A 762 -19.76 -9.42 -10.99
N ARG A 763 -19.77 -10.05 -9.81
CA ARG A 763 -18.72 -9.85 -8.80
C ARG A 763 -17.35 -10.24 -9.34
N PHE A 764 -17.27 -11.38 -10.01
CA PHE A 764 -16.06 -11.83 -10.70
C PHE A 764 -15.63 -10.85 -11.79
N LEU A 765 -16.55 -10.45 -12.68
CA LEU A 765 -16.27 -9.52 -13.77
C LEU A 765 -15.75 -8.17 -13.26
N ARG A 766 -16.27 -7.64 -12.15
CA ARG A 766 -15.74 -6.40 -11.55
C ARG A 766 -14.26 -6.52 -11.20
N LYS A 767 -13.91 -7.53 -10.39
CA LYS A 767 -12.52 -7.78 -9.98
C LYS A 767 -11.61 -8.06 -11.19
N ALA A 768 -12.09 -8.87 -12.13
CA ALA A 768 -11.33 -9.23 -13.33
C ALA A 768 -11.14 -8.03 -14.27
N ASN A 769 -12.17 -7.19 -14.43
CA ASN A 769 -12.11 -5.99 -15.25
C ASN A 769 -11.22 -4.90 -14.64
N ASP A 770 -11.22 -4.74 -13.31
CA ASP A 770 -10.31 -3.81 -12.62
C ASP A 770 -8.85 -4.22 -12.86
N MET A 771 -8.55 -5.51 -12.71
CA MET A 771 -7.23 -6.07 -13.02
C MET A 771 -6.88 -5.91 -14.51
N ALA A 772 -7.81 -6.19 -15.43
CA ALA A 772 -7.58 -6.00 -16.87
C ALA A 772 -7.31 -4.53 -17.23
N PHE A 773 -8.01 -3.59 -16.60
CA PHE A 773 -7.87 -2.15 -16.82
C PHE A 773 -6.49 -1.65 -16.42
N VAL A 774 -6.00 -2.03 -15.23
CA VAL A 774 -4.67 -1.65 -14.72
C VAL A 774 -3.55 -2.07 -15.68
N HIS A 775 -3.69 -3.22 -16.33
CA HIS A 775 -2.68 -3.78 -17.23
C HIS A 775 -2.93 -3.52 -18.73
N GLY A 776 -3.92 -2.69 -19.08
CA GLY A 776 -4.24 -2.34 -20.47
C GLY A 776 -4.71 -3.54 -21.32
N VAL A 777 -5.34 -4.53 -20.69
CA VAL A 777 -5.87 -5.74 -21.34
C VAL A 777 -7.28 -5.45 -21.87
N THR A 778 -7.53 -5.77 -23.14
CA THR A 778 -8.87 -5.62 -23.75
C THR A 778 -9.76 -6.78 -23.32
N VAL A 779 -11.01 -6.50 -22.92
CA VAL A 779 -11.96 -7.55 -22.53
C VAL A 779 -13.06 -7.66 -23.59
N ILE A 780 -13.37 -8.88 -24.01
CA ILE A 780 -14.49 -9.19 -24.91
C ILE A 780 -15.38 -10.21 -24.19
N ALA A 781 -16.66 -9.91 -24.08
CA ALA A 781 -17.65 -10.79 -23.46
C ALA A 781 -18.78 -11.07 -24.44
N ARG A 782 -19.09 -12.35 -24.70
CA ARG A 782 -20.18 -12.77 -25.58
C ARG A 782 -21.36 -13.31 -24.78
N VAL A 783 -22.55 -12.85 -25.15
CA VAL A 783 -23.85 -13.39 -24.73
C VAL A 783 -24.65 -13.84 -25.95
N THR A 784 -25.32 -14.99 -25.87
CA THR A 784 -26.21 -15.46 -26.92
C THR A 784 -27.52 -14.64 -26.96
N PRO A 785 -28.01 -14.21 -28.15
CA PRO A 785 -29.23 -13.42 -28.26
C PRO A 785 -30.45 -14.14 -27.64
N GLY A 786 -31.19 -13.44 -26.78
CA GLY A 786 -32.43 -13.94 -26.18
C GLY A 786 -32.27 -14.96 -25.04
N ARG A 787 -31.04 -15.24 -24.58
CA ARG A 787 -30.80 -16.16 -23.44
C ARG A 787 -30.92 -15.50 -22.06
N LEU A 788 -30.65 -14.20 -21.96
CA LEU A 788 -30.83 -13.44 -20.73
C LEU A 788 -32.08 -12.57 -20.82
N ALA A 789 -32.78 -12.39 -19.69
CA ALA A 789 -33.86 -11.43 -19.60
C ALA A 789 -33.32 -9.99 -19.77
N GLU A 790 -34.10 -9.10 -20.36
CA GLU A 790 -33.72 -7.70 -20.60
C GLU A 790 -33.18 -6.95 -19.36
N PRO A 791 -33.75 -7.09 -18.13
CA PRO A 791 -33.16 -6.47 -16.94
C PRO A 791 -31.80 -7.05 -16.56
N ASP A 792 -31.57 -8.35 -16.78
CA ASP A 792 -30.31 -9.01 -16.46
C ASP A 792 -29.21 -8.63 -17.46
N LEU A 793 -29.56 -8.55 -18.75
CA LEU A 793 -28.68 -8.03 -19.78
C LEU A 793 -28.27 -6.58 -19.50
N LYS A 794 -29.21 -5.74 -19.03
CA LYS A 794 -28.91 -4.35 -18.66
C LYS A 794 -27.96 -4.25 -17.46
N ARG A 795 -28.11 -5.13 -16.46
CA ARG A 795 -27.20 -5.23 -15.31
C ARG A 795 -25.80 -5.66 -15.75
N LEU A 796 -25.72 -6.68 -16.60
CA LEU A 796 -24.46 -7.16 -17.15
C LEU A 796 -23.76 -6.08 -17.99
N ASN A 797 -24.52 -5.36 -18.82
CA ASN A 797 -23.99 -4.29 -19.66
C ASN A 797 -23.35 -3.14 -18.86
N ALA A 798 -23.79 -2.90 -17.63
CA ALA A 798 -23.21 -1.87 -16.77
C ALA A 798 -21.73 -2.14 -16.39
N GLU A 799 -21.25 -3.37 -16.57
CA GLU A 799 -19.88 -3.78 -16.25
C GLU A 799 -18.91 -3.61 -17.45
N PHE A 800 -19.39 -3.17 -18.61
CA PHE A 800 -18.63 -3.00 -19.86
C PHE A 800 -18.70 -1.56 -20.38
N ASP A 801 -17.71 -1.15 -21.18
CA ASP A 801 -17.60 0.22 -21.71
C ASP A 801 -18.44 0.41 -22.98
N GLU A 802 -18.51 -0.62 -23.82
CA GLU A 802 -19.25 -0.60 -25.09
C GLU A 802 -20.12 -1.85 -25.26
N PHE A 803 -21.35 -1.64 -25.75
CA PHE A 803 -22.34 -2.67 -26.04
C PHE A 803 -22.58 -2.79 -27.54
N LEU A 804 -22.47 -4.01 -28.09
CA LEU A 804 -22.65 -4.28 -29.51
C LEU A 804 -23.67 -5.40 -29.72
N ASP A 805 -24.84 -5.04 -30.26
CA ASP A 805 -25.87 -6.00 -30.64
C ASP A 805 -25.67 -6.45 -32.10
N LEU A 806 -25.19 -7.68 -32.25
CA LEU A 806 -24.95 -8.33 -33.54
C LEU A 806 -25.96 -9.45 -33.82
N SER A 807 -27.09 -9.47 -33.10
CA SER A 807 -28.15 -10.47 -33.28
C SER A 807 -28.71 -10.52 -34.71
N ALA A 808 -28.62 -9.41 -35.46
CA ALA A 808 -29.06 -9.31 -36.86
C ALA A 808 -28.05 -9.87 -37.87
N GLN A 809 -26.83 -10.21 -37.46
CA GLN A 809 -25.80 -10.83 -38.31
C GLN A 809 -25.85 -12.35 -38.09
N LEU A 810 -26.67 -13.04 -38.88
CA LEU A 810 -26.76 -14.51 -38.93
C LEU A 810 -25.56 -15.12 -39.64
#